data_AF-A0A2E9VPW1-F1
#
_entry.id   AF-A0A2E9VPW1-F1
#
_cell.length_a   1.000
_cell.length_b   1.000
_cell.length_c   1.000
_cell.angle_alpha   90.00
_cell.angle_beta   90.00
_cell.angle_gamma   90.00
#
_symmetry.space_group_name_H-M   'P 1'
#
loop_
_entity.id
_entity.type
_entity.pdbx_description
1 polymer ?
#
loop_
_entity_poly.entity_id
_entity_poly.type
_entity_poly.pdbx_seq_one_letter_code
_entity_poly.pdbx_strand_id
1 'polypeptide(L)'
;MSLDPYSLCPCESGKKLKFCCSDIASDMVKALQLHEGGQSKAALKILQKIYATNPARAWVATSLAGVYLYLEDAASARETLQPLLHESPDHQLARILEATAALDMDGYEKARSVIHRAFTKGVKYHPEMIGSMAAGIASTLYEEEKLVSARQHLAFAMRFVRDEDRQQVFMRLLDFDGDQGVPYPLRGVHNLRPLTTLSAEEDKVFRKSVGLSALGCWHEAAAVASQLTEAHPENAELWYDIGLYQAWDGDQEQAAVSLHKAASLSEDFEFATSSETLAQLFDLEASQTSEVVRHYAVDSLSKVLTQFDEIPRLHRDDRLVGGENSPGEISYTILDRDPTSIADQENPDLTKLPVVIGVLVCTDKDEAQNSTALCHMVVENEHVEEMQKLIQDSLGNPLENHSVHALEDITFSQWADYRGLYRQYYFDKQTPARLRAVIGKKNWENILAELWPNRPLSGLDGKTPLEASQISELSYKLAAAINVLDAFADRYNYQIDIPALREKYSLPSQESFPVADEQELSACDVLQMLRIPIETLTDDQAAILLNRTQLIQHAGFTEKVLAEVLRREDVVELERMPQIWHAYIDLARDKYDREEALNRIEQAKAWAEKSGQKFEESLQWEMRQLQFLVIDPQDDSLIPFLEQMHRKYLRKLPELEEAITAYLEEHDITPPWNTRGSILVAGSSASSISQEMWPAETPQESTGSKLWIPGQD
;
A
#
# COMPACT_ATOMS: atom_id res chain seq x y z
N MET A 1 -2.27 -42.15 16.82
CA MET A 1 -0.90 -42.30 17.35
C MET A 1 -0.95 -42.78 18.79
N SER A 2 -0.09 -43.70 19.22
CA SER A 2 0.06 -44.05 20.64
C SER A 2 1.16 -43.20 21.27
N LEU A 3 0.87 -42.44 22.33
CA LEU A 3 1.89 -41.69 23.06
C LEU A 3 2.81 -42.67 23.80
N ASP A 4 4.12 -42.61 23.54
CA ASP A 4 5.11 -43.45 24.25
C ASP A 4 5.18 -43.04 25.73
N PRO A 5 4.88 -43.93 26.70
CA PRO A 5 4.96 -43.63 28.13
C PRO A 5 6.34 -43.15 28.62
N TYR A 6 7.41 -43.45 27.87
CA TYR A 6 8.79 -43.05 28.20
C TYR A 6 9.24 -41.75 27.52
N SER A 7 8.46 -41.22 26.58
CA SER A 7 8.67 -39.90 25.99
C SER A 7 8.41 -38.79 27.01
N LEU A 8 8.97 -37.60 26.77
CA LEU A 8 8.66 -36.41 27.56
C LEU A 8 7.17 -36.08 27.42
N CYS A 9 6.56 -35.72 28.54
CA CYS A 9 5.15 -35.37 28.57
C CYS A 9 4.93 -34.06 27.80
N PRO A 10 3.92 -33.99 26.90
CA PRO A 10 3.63 -32.78 26.11
C PRO A 10 3.08 -31.61 26.93
N CYS A 11 3.02 -31.73 28.26
CA CYS A 11 2.59 -30.68 29.18
C CYS A 11 3.74 -29.75 29.63
N GLU A 12 4.91 -29.83 29.00
CA GLU A 12 6.10 -29.02 29.34
C GLU A 12 6.63 -29.18 30.79
N SER A 13 6.15 -30.16 31.56
CA SER A 13 6.63 -30.40 32.93
C SER A 13 8.06 -30.92 33.04
N GLY A 14 8.71 -31.26 31.91
CA GLY A 14 10.03 -31.90 31.85
C GLY A 14 10.06 -33.36 32.34
N LYS A 15 8.92 -33.93 32.75
CA LYS A 15 8.80 -35.33 33.20
C LYS A 15 8.37 -36.25 32.06
N LYS A 16 8.68 -37.54 32.16
CA LYS A 16 8.16 -38.57 31.23
C LYS A 16 6.64 -38.72 31.41
N LEU A 17 5.92 -39.02 30.33
CA LEU A 17 4.46 -39.14 30.32
C LEU A 17 3.94 -40.06 31.43
N LYS A 18 4.59 -41.22 31.65
CA LYS A 18 4.23 -42.18 32.68
C LYS A 18 4.21 -41.62 34.12
N PHE A 19 4.97 -40.56 34.37
CA PHE A 19 5.12 -39.91 35.69
C PHE A 19 4.38 -38.56 35.78
N CYS A 20 3.59 -38.19 34.77
CA CYS A 20 2.90 -36.91 34.74
C CYS A 20 1.42 -37.02 34.38
N CYS A 21 1.09 -37.32 33.11
CA CYS A 21 -0.29 -37.34 32.59
C CYS A 21 -0.73 -38.75 32.17
N SER A 22 -0.20 -39.79 32.81
CA SER A 22 -0.47 -41.19 32.43
C SER A 22 -1.91 -41.62 32.67
N ASP A 23 -2.56 -41.02 33.66
CA ASP A 23 -3.96 -41.25 34.04
C ASP A 23 -4.95 -40.76 32.98
N ILE A 24 -4.56 -39.78 32.15
CA ILE A 24 -5.42 -39.20 31.10
C ILE A 24 -4.93 -39.48 29.68
N ALA A 25 -3.86 -40.28 29.50
CA ALA A 25 -3.20 -40.46 28.21
C ALA A 25 -4.12 -40.98 27.09
N SER A 26 -5.11 -41.83 27.42
CA SER A 26 -6.10 -42.30 26.43
C SER A 26 -7.03 -41.20 25.96
N ASP A 27 -7.47 -40.34 26.88
CA ASP A 27 -8.35 -39.22 26.56
C ASP A 27 -7.58 -38.14 25.80
N MET A 28 -6.29 -37.96 26.11
CA MET A 28 -5.39 -37.06 25.37
C MET A 28 -5.36 -37.42 23.88
N VAL A 29 -5.07 -38.68 23.56
CA VAL A 29 -5.02 -39.18 22.17
C VAL A 29 -6.38 -39.00 21.49
N LYS A 30 -7.47 -39.32 22.19
CA LYS A 30 -8.82 -39.22 21.64
C LYS A 30 -9.21 -37.77 21.33
N ALA A 31 -8.90 -36.83 22.21
CA ALA A 31 -9.20 -35.41 21.99
C ALA A 31 -8.41 -34.85 20.81
N LEU A 32 -7.11 -35.15 20.71
CA LEU A 32 -6.26 -34.72 19.58
C LEU A 32 -6.77 -35.28 18.25
N GLN A 33 -7.07 -36.58 18.18
CA GLN A 33 -7.60 -37.19 16.94
C GLN A 33 -8.92 -36.58 16.49
N LEU A 34 -9.81 -36.23 17.43
CA LEU A 34 -11.07 -35.57 17.09
C LEU A 34 -10.82 -34.16 16.57
N HIS A 35 -9.92 -33.40 17.19
CA HIS A 35 -9.59 -32.06 16.73
C HIS A 35 -8.93 -32.06 15.34
N GLU A 36 -7.89 -32.88 15.14
CA GLU A 36 -7.22 -33.07 13.84
C GLU A 36 -8.18 -33.59 12.77
N GLY A 37 -9.18 -34.38 13.16
CA GLY A 37 -10.24 -34.88 12.27
C GLY A 37 -11.39 -33.90 12.01
N GLY A 38 -11.24 -32.61 12.35
CA GLY A 38 -12.25 -31.56 12.13
C GLY A 38 -13.43 -31.58 13.11
N GLN A 39 -13.40 -32.44 14.14
CA GLN A 39 -14.46 -32.58 15.14
C GLN A 39 -14.12 -31.82 16.44
N SER A 40 -13.71 -30.55 16.31
CA SER A 40 -13.27 -29.69 17.42
C SER A 40 -14.31 -29.55 18.55
N LYS A 41 -15.62 -29.49 18.22
CA LYS A 41 -16.70 -29.46 19.22
C LYS A 41 -16.79 -30.76 20.04
N ALA A 42 -16.42 -31.91 19.47
CA ALA A 42 -16.39 -33.19 20.19
C ALA A 42 -15.14 -33.30 21.07
N ALA A 43 -13.99 -32.83 20.58
CA ALA A 43 -12.76 -32.72 21.36
C ALA A 43 -12.96 -31.80 22.59
N LEU A 44 -13.64 -30.66 22.39
CA LEU A 44 -13.97 -29.70 23.44
C LEU A 44 -14.71 -30.36 24.62
N LYS A 45 -15.74 -31.17 24.35
CA LYS A 45 -16.51 -31.88 25.38
C LYS A 45 -15.65 -32.83 26.22
N ILE A 46 -14.68 -33.49 25.59
CA ILE A 46 -13.75 -34.40 26.29
C ILE A 46 -12.84 -33.57 27.19
N LEU A 47 -12.23 -32.52 26.65
CA LEU A 47 -11.30 -31.65 27.38
C LEU A 47 -11.98 -30.95 28.56
N GLN A 48 -13.18 -30.40 28.38
CA GLN A 48 -13.98 -29.78 29.46
C GLN A 48 -14.26 -30.75 30.61
N LYS A 49 -14.57 -32.02 30.30
CA LYS A 49 -14.82 -33.05 31.32
C LYS A 49 -13.58 -33.30 32.18
N ILE A 50 -12.40 -33.35 31.56
CA ILE A 50 -11.13 -33.56 32.28
C ILE A 50 -10.79 -32.31 33.08
N TYR A 51 -10.95 -31.13 32.47
CA TYR A 51 -10.68 -29.82 33.07
C TYR A 51 -11.45 -29.61 34.37
N ALA A 52 -12.74 -29.98 34.41
CA ALA A 52 -13.58 -29.88 35.60
C ALA A 52 -13.01 -30.59 36.84
N THR A 53 -12.20 -31.62 36.65
CA THR A 53 -11.55 -32.35 37.75
C THR A 53 -10.12 -31.89 38.04
N ASN A 54 -9.45 -31.24 37.08
CA ASN A 54 -8.03 -30.87 37.21
C ASN A 54 -7.67 -29.63 36.38
N PRO A 55 -8.16 -28.43 36.77
CA PRO A 55 -8.13 -27.24 35.92
C PRO A 55 -6.72 -26.64 35.73
N ALA A 56 -5.80 -26.83 36.68
CA ALA A 56 -4.42 -26.36 36.57
C ALA A 56 -3.50 -27.37 35.84
N ARG A 57 -4.03 -28.51 35.35
CA ARG A 57 -3.20 -29.48 34.63
C ARG A 57 -2.82 -28.94 33.26
N ALA A 58 -1.54 -28.56 33.13
CA ALA A 58 -0.93 -27.92 31.97
C ALA A 58 -1.49 -28.37 30.61
N TRP A 59 -1.33 -29.64 30.23
CA TRP A 59 -1.78 -30.12 28.91
C TRP A 59 -3.28 -29.97 28.68
N VAL A 60 -4.11 -30.15 29.71
CA VAL A 60 -5.57 -30.04 29.59
C VAL A 60 -5.96 -28.59 29.38
N ALA A 61 -5.42 -27.68 30.20
CA ALA A 61 -5.70 -26.25 30.09
C ALA A 61 -5.22 -25.66 28.76
N THR A 62 -4.00 -25.98 28.31
CA THR A 62 -3.46 -25.47 27.05
C THR A 62 -4.18 -26.07 25.83
N SER A 63 -4.49 -27.37 25.84
CA SER A 63 -5.23 -27.99 24.74
C SER A 63 -6.67 -27.47 24.66
N LEU A 64 -7.32 -27.27 25.81
CA LEU A 64 -8.68 -26.73 25.85
C LEU A 64 -8.71 -25.27 25.37
N ALA A 65 -7.77 -24.43 25.82
CA ALA A 65 -7.64 -23.07 25.34
C ALA A 65 -7.33 -23.00 23.84
N GLY A 66 -6.46 -23.86 23.32
CA GLY A 66 -6.17 -23.94 21.88
C GLY A 66 -7.41 -24.30 21.05
N VAL A 67 -8.25 -25.24 21.52
CA VAL A 67 -9.51 -25.57 20.84
C VAL A 67 -10.53 -24.42 20.93
N TYR A 68 -10.56 -23.66 22.03
CA TYR A 68 -11.40 -22.46 22.13
C TYR A 68 -10.97 -21.37 21.14
N LEU A 69 -9.67 -21.09 21.04
CA LEU A 69 -9.14 -20.12 20.05
C LEU A 69 -9.44 -20.56 18.61
N TYR A 70 -9.29 -21.85 18.30
CA TYR A 70 -9.67 -22.37 16.98
C TYR A 70 -11.17 -22.20 16.66
N LEU A 71 -12.01 -22.14 17.69
CA LEU A 71 -13.45 -21.91 17.57
C LEU A 71 -13.82 -20.43 17.78
N GLU A 72 -12.83 -19.52 17.72
CA GLU A 72 -13.00 -18.07 17.86
C GLU A 72 -13.62 -17.65 19.21
N ASP A 73 -13.41 -18.45 20.26
CA ASP A 73 -13.88 -18.18 21.63
C ASP A 73 -12.71 -17.80 22.55
N ALA A 74 -12.10 -16.64 22.27
CA ALA A 74 -10.95 -16.12 23.01
C ALA A 74 -11.25 -15.90 24.51
N ALA A 75 -12.48 -15.50 24.86
CA ALA A 75 -12.90 -15.30 26.24
C ALA A 75 -12.80 -16.60 27.06
N SER A 76 -13.37 -17.70 26.55
CA SER A 76 -13.28 -19.00 27.20
C SER A 76 -11.86 -19.54 27.25
N ALA A 77 -11.05 -19.27 26.21
CA ALA A 77 -9.63 -19.65 26.20
C ALA A 77 -8.87 -18.99 27.36
N ARG A 78 -9.03 -17.68 27.53
CA ARG A 78 -8.37 -16.90 28.59
C ARG A 78 -8.80 -17.34 29.99
N GLU A 79 -10.10 -17.56 30.22
CA GLU A 79 -10.62 -18.05 31.50
C GLU A 79 -10.03 -19.42 31.85
N THR A 80 -9.97 -20.32 30.87
CA THR A 80 -9.45 -21.68 31.03
C THR A 80 -8.00 -21.71 31.51
N LEU A 81 -7.18 -20.74 31.09
CA LEU A 81 -5.75 -20.68 31.41
C LEU A 81 -5.45 -20.14 32.82
N GLN A 82 -6.39 -19.43 33.45
CA GLN A 82 -6.13 -18.75 34.73
C GLN A 82 -5.62 -19.68 35.84
N PRO A 83 -6.21 -20.87 36.10
CA PRO A 83 -5.74 -21.74 37.17
C PRO A 83 -4.31 -22.24 36.94
N LEU A 84 -3.96 -22.56 35.69
CA LEU A 84 -2.60 -22.97 35.33
C LEU A 84 -1.60 -21.82 35.52
N LEU A 85 -1.94 -20.62 35.06
CA LEU A 85 -1.07 -19.45 35.17
C LEU A 85 -0.95 -18.94 36.61
N HIS A 86 -1.91 -19.25 37.48
CA HIS A 86 -1.78 -19.02 38.92
C HIS A 86 -0.73 -19.94 39.55
N GLU A 87 -0.74 -21.24 39.22
CA GLU A 87 0.24 -22.20 39.76
C GLU A 87 1.62 -22.12 39.09
N SER A 88 1.64 -21.85 37.79
CA SER A 88 2.83 -21.78 36.95
C SER A 88 2.83 -20.50 36.11
N PRO A 89 3.18 -19.34 36.72
CA PRO A 89 3.09 -18.04 36.05
C PRO A 89 3.95 -17.87 34.81
N ASP A 90 4.98 -18.70 34.62
CA ASP A 90 5.88 -18.63 33.47
C ASP A 90 5.74 -19.86 32.55
N HIS A 91 4.61 -20.58 32.60
CA HIS A 91 4.33 -21.66 31.67
C HIS A 91 4.28 -21.11 30.24
N GLN A 92 5.15 -21.61 29.37
CA GLN A 92 5.48 -21.01 28.07
C GLN A 92 4.28 -21.03 27.13
N LEU A 93 3.75 -22.22 26.82
CA LEU A 93 2.59 -22.35 25.94
C LEU A 93 1.35 -21.63 26.48
N ALA A 94 1.09 -21.71 27.78
CA ALA A 94 -0.05 -21.03 28.40
C ALA A 94 0.03 -19.50 28.25
N ARG A 95 1.22 -18.90 28.34
CA ARG A 95 1.41 -17.45 28.09
C ARG A 95 1.21 -17.07 26.64
N ILE A 96 1.61 -17.92 25.70
CA ILE A 96 1.37 -17.70 24.27
C ILE A 96 -0.15 -17.72 24.00
N LEU A 97 -0.86 -18.73 24.47
CA LEU A 97 -2.31 -18.84 24.27
C LEU A 97 -3.09 -17.72 24.98
N GLU A 98 -2.64 -17.28 26.16
CA GLU A 98 -3.22 -16.13 26.86
C GLU A 98 -2.99 -14.84 26.06
N ALA A 99 -1.80 -14.66 25.48
CA ALA A 99 -1.49 -13.50 24.65
C ALA A 99 -2.30 -13.49 23.35
N THR A 100 -2.47 -14.64 22.67
CA THR A 100 -3.36 -14.75 21.50
C THR A 100 -4.79 -14.37 21.89
N ALA A 101 -5.32 -14.94 22.97
CA ALA A 101 -6.66 -14.60 23.43
C ALA A 101 -6.81 -13.11 23.79
N ALA A 102 -5.78 -12.50 24.40
CA ALA A 102 -5.78 -11.08 24.73
C ALA A 102 -5.73 -10.20 23.46
N LEU A 103 -4.96 -10.58 22.44
CA LEU A 103 -4.93 -9.88 21.15
C LEU A 103 -6.31 -9.87 20.50
N ASP A 104 -6.94 -11.04 20.38
CA ASP A 104 -8.26 -11.21 19.73
C ASP A 104 -9.37 -10.43 20.46
N MET A 105 -9.27 -10.30 21.78
CA MET A 105 -10.29 -9.64 22.60
C MET A 105 -10.07 -8.14 22.78
N ASP A 106 -8.84 -7.75 23.09
CA ASP A 106 -8.52 -6.44 23.63
C ASP A 106 -7.77 -5.55 22.61
N GLY A 107 -7.26 -6.14 21.52
CA GLY A 107 -6.36 -5.48 20.57
C GLY A 107 -4.91 -5.41 21.10
N TYR A 108 -3.98 -5.06 20.22
CA TYR A 108 -2.54 -5.10 20.53
C TYR A 108 -2.16 -4.17 21.69
N GLU A 109 -2.64 -2.92 21.68
CA GLU A 109 -2.27 -1.91 22.68
C GLU A 109 -2.60 -2.36 24.11
N LYS A 110 -3.82 -2.88 24.33
CA LYS A 110 -4.25 -3.35 25.66
C LYS A 110 -3.60 -4.69 26.04
N ALA A 111 -3.30 -5.54 25.07
CA ALA A 111 -2.67 -6.84 25.27
C ALA A 111 -1.14 -6.79 25.39
N ARG A 112 -0.51 -5.65 25.07
CA ARG A 112 0.94 -5.46 24.91
C ARG A 112 1.80 -6.13 25.98
N SER A 113 1.50 -5.86 27.26
CA SER A 113 2.27 -6.42 28.38
C SER A 113 2.23 -7.95 28.44
N VAL A 114 1.07 -8.55 28.12
CA VAL A 114 0.90 -10.01 28.10
C VAL A 114 1.63 -10.60 26.89
N ILE A 115 1.54 -9.95 25.73
CA ILE A 115 2.23 -10.34 24.49
C ILE A 115 3.74 -10.32 24.67
N HIS A 116 4.33 -9.22 25.16
CA HIS A 116 5.78 -9.11 25.32
C HIS A 116 6.33 -10.10 26.36
N ARG A 117 5.54 -10.41 27.39
CA ARG A 117 5.87 -11.50 28.33
C ARG A 117 5.85 -12.85 27.60
N ALA A 118 4.88 -13.09 26.73
CA ALA A 118 4.82 -14.30 25.91
C ALA A 118 6.04 -14.40 24.97
N PHE A 119 6.42 -13.31 24.30
CA PHE A 119 7.59 -13.25 23.42
C PHE A 119 8.87 -13.61 24.17
N THR A 120 9.11 -12.93 25.30
CA THR A 120 10.32 -13.13 26.12
C THR A 120 10.44 -14.56 26.65
N LYS A 121 9.33 -15.21 27.02
CA LYS A 121 9.32 -16.56 27.60
C LYS A 121 9.20 -17.65 26.54
N GLY A 122 8.50 -17.39 25.45
CA GLY A 122 8.04 -18.35 24.46
C GLY A 122 8.96 -18.51 23.26
N VAL A 123 9.68 -17.47 22.82
CA VAL A 123 10.43 -17.48 21.54
C VAL A 123 11.42 -18.64 21.42
N LYS A 124 12.04 -19.04 22.54
CA LYS A 124 13.04 -20.12 22.54
C LYS A 124 12.42 -21.50 22.37
N TYR A 125 11.19 -21.69 22.83
CA TYR A 125 10.54 -23.00 22.94
C TYR A 125 9.46 -23.20 21.88
N HIS A 126 8.82 -22.11 21.47
CA HIS A 126 7.73 -22.09 20.49
C HIS A 126 7.90 -20.92 19.50
N PRO A 127 9.03 -20.81 18.79
CA PRO A 127 9.30 -19.70 17.87
C PRO A 127 8.18 -19.55 16.83
N GLU A 128 7.71 -20.65 16.26
CA GLU A 128 6.65 -20.65 15.23
C GLU A 128 5.37 -19.96 15.70
N MET A 129 4.90 -20.24 16.93
CA MET A 129 3.70 -19.60 17.47
C MET A 129 3.92 -18.11 17.77
N ILE A 130 5.13 -17.72 18.16
CA ILE A 130 5.50 -16.30 18.29
C ILE A 130 5.49 -15.62 16.92
N GLY A 131 6.02 -16.28 15.88
CA GLY A 131 6.00 -15.81 14.51
C GLY A 131 4.58 -15.59 13.98
N SER A 132 3.69 -16.59 14.15
CA SER A 132 2.29 -16.47 13.73
C SER A 132 1.55 -15.37 14.50
N MET A 133 1.79 -15.24 15.81
CA MET A 133 1.21 -14.15 16.61
C MET A 133 1.70 -12.78 16.12
N ALA A 134 2.98 -12.63 15.82
CA ALA A 134 3.53 -11.39 15.27
C ALA A 134 2.93 -11.05 13.89
N ALA A 135 2.70 -12.05 13.03
CA ALA A 135 2.02 -11.85 11.75
C ALA A 135 0.54 -11.44 11.91
N GLY A 136 -0.13 -11.90 12.97
CA GLY A 136 -1.48 -11.47 13.35
C GLY A 136 -1.50 -10.03 13.88
N ILE A 137 -0.57 -9.69 14.79
CA ILE A 137 -0.40 -8.33 15.30
C ILE A 137 -0.15 -7.35 14.15
N ALA A 138 0.66 -7.74 13.16
CA ALA A 138 0.90 -6.93 11.98
C ALA A 138 -0.38 -6.63 11.19
N SER A 139 -1.32 -7.58 11.07
CA SER A 139 -2.61 -7.33 10.42
C SER A 139 -3.41 -6.28 11.18
N THR A 140 -3.57 -6.48 12.49
CA THR A 140 -4.30 -5.54 13.36
C THR A 140 -3.72 -4.13 13.28
N LEU A 141 -2.40 -4.01 13.32
CA LEU A 141 -1.73 -2.71 13.24
C LEU A 141 -1.82 -2.06 11.87
N TYR A 142 -1.87 -2.84 10.79
CA TYR A 142 -2.08 -2.30 9.44
C TYR A 142 -3.49 -1.72 9.31
N GLU A 143 -4.50 -2.42 9.83
CA GLU A 143 -5.89 -1.94 9.90
C GLU A 143 -6.03 -0.69 10.78
N GLU A 144 -5.24 -0.57 11.85
CA GLU A 144 -5.15 0.62 12.70
C GLU A 144 -4.28 1.75 12.10
N GLU A 145 -3.82 1.61 10.84
CA GLU A 145 -2.91 2.54 10.14
C GLU A 145 -1.57 2.81 10.90
N LYS A 146 -1.13 1.85 11.72
CA LYS A 146 0.18 1.84 12.40
C LYS A 146 1.24 1.22 11.52
N LEU A 147 1.48 1.83 10.36
CA LEU A 147 2.19 1.25 9.21
C LEU A 147 3.59 0.73 9.54
N VAL A 148 4.43 1.55 10.18
CA VAL A 148 5.82 1.15 10.54
C VAL A 148 5.83 0.00 11.57
N SER A 149 4.87 0.00 12.51
CA SER A 149 4.72 -1.09 13.47
C SER A 149 4.27 -2.38 12.80
N ALA A 150 3.29 -2.31 11.90
CA ALA A 150 2.80 -3.45 11.13
C ALA A 150 3.93 -4.10 10.32
N ARG A 151 4.69 -3.30 9.58
CA ARG A 151 5.85 -3.75 8.81
C ARG A 151 6.90 -4.43 9.70
N GLN A 152 7.24 -3.81 10.82
CA GLN A 152 8.26 -4.35 11.71
C GLN A 152 7.82 -5.66 12.35
N HIS A 153 6.53 -5.82 12.69
CA HIS A 153 5.97 -7.08 13.16
C HIS A 153 6.02 -8.17 12.08
N LEU A 154 5.79 -7.85 10.80
CA LEU A 154 5.99 -8.81 9.70
C LEU A 154 7.46 -9.22 9.56
N ALA A 155 8.39 -8.26 9.64
CA ALA A 155 9.82 -8.54 9.60
C ALA A 155 10.27 -9.41 10.79
N PHE A 156 9.68 -9.18 11.98
CA PHE A 156 9.88 -10.03 13.15
C PHE A 156 9.29 -11.43 12.95
N ALA A 157 8.08 -11.53 12.40
CA ALA A 157 7.42 -12.81 12.09
C ALA A 157 8.26 -13.67 11.14
N MET A 158 8.83 -13.08 10.08
CA MET A 158 9.70 -13.76 9.10
C MET A 158 10.87 -14.52 9.73
N ARG A 159 11.32 -14.13 10.93
CA ARG A 159 12.43 -14.79 11.62
C ARG A 159 12.01 -16.11 12.28
N PHE A 160 10.72 -16.31 12.54
CA PHE A 160 10.23 -17.38 13.40
C PHE A 160 9.07 -18.19 12.84
N VAL A 161 8.32 -17.71 11.84
CA VAL A 161 7.24 -18.48 11.20
C VAL A 161 7.75 -19.79 10.59
N ARG A 162 6.83 -20.74 10.41
CA ARG A 162 7.12 -22.02 9.76
C ARG A 162 7.54 -21.79 8.32
N ASP A 163 8.32 -22.75 7.79
CA ASP A 163 8.75 -22.68 6.39
C ASP A 163 7.57 -22.68 5.40
N GLU A 164 6.47 -23.35 5.74
CA GLU A 164 5.21 -23.36 4.99
C GLU A 164 4.52 -21.98 4.94
N ASP A 165 4.59 -21.19 6.02
CA ASP A 165 3.97 -19.86 6.11
C ASP A 165 4.92 -18.73 5.66
N ARG A 166 6.22 -19.00 5.60
CA ARG A 166 7.27 -18.00 5.32
C ARG A 166 7.04 -17.27 4.00
N GLN A 167 6.64 -17.98 2.95
CA GLN A 167 6.36 -17.36 1.66
C GLN A 167 5.18 -16.38 1.75
N GLN A 168 4.13 -16.71 2.50
CA GLN A 168 2.98 -15.83 2.67
C GLN A 168 3.37 -14.54 3.42
N VAL A 169 4.12 -14.65 4.51
CA VAL A 169 4.59 -13.47 5.25
C VAL A 169 5.55 -12.62 4.41
N PHE A 170 6.40 -13.27 3.60
CA PHE A 170 7.27 -12.57 2.67
C PHE A 170 6.49 -11.79 1.61
N MET A 171 5.45 -12.39 1.01
CA MET A 171 4.57 -11.68 0.07
C MET A 171 3.88 -10.50 0.73
N ARG A 172 3.36 -10.64 1.95
CA ARG A 172 2.78 -9.52 2.71
C ARG A 172 3.76 -8.36 2.94
N LEU A 173 5.05 -8.66 3.17
CA LEU A 173 6.10 -7.64 3.27
C LEU A 173 6.36 -6.95 1.93
N LEU A 174 6.37 -7.70 0.82
CA LEU A 174 6.54 -7.14 -0.51
C LEU A 174 5.34 -6.26 -0.90
N ASP A 175 4.13 -6.73 -0.61
CA ASP A 175 2.89 -5.98 -0.85
C ASP A 175 2.91 -4.67 -0.04
N PHE A 176 3.30 -4.71 1.24
CA PHE A 176 3.45 -3.51 2.05
C PHE A 176 4.50 -2.54 1.48
N ASP A 177 5.70 -3.03 1.15
CA ASP A 177 6.79 -2.19 0.65
C ASP A 177 6.55 -1.67 -0.78
N GLY A 178 5.59 -2.24 -1.52
CA GLY A 178 5.16 -1.81 -2.85
C GLY A 178 3.81 -1.11 -2.89
N ASP A 179 3.14 -0.94 -1.75
CA ASP A 179 1.86 -0.25 -1.66
C ASP A 179 2.05 1.27 -1.76
N GLN A 180 1.53 1.87 -2.83
CA GLN A 180 1.59 3.30 -3.03
C GLN A 180 0.79 4.11 -1.98
N GLY A 181 -0.20 3.50 -1.31
CA GLY A 181 -0.93 4.11 -0.20
C GLY A 181 -0.05 4.38 1.02
N VAL A 182 0.92 3.50 1.29
CA VAL A 182 1.93 3.68 2.34
C VAL A 182 2.93 4.74 1.89
N PRO A 183 3.22 5.81 2.64
CA PRO A 183 4.24 6.79 2.27
C PRO A 183 5.61 6.12 2.10
N TYR A 184 6.31 6.40 0.99
CA TYR A 184 7.60 5.77 0.72
C TYR A 184 8.66 5.90 1.85
N PRO A 185 8.71 6.98 2.67
CA PRO A 185 9.66 7.05 3.79
C PRO A 185 9.39 6.04 4.91
N LEU A 186 8.16 5.51 4.97
CA LEU A 186 7.74 4.49 5.94
C LEU A 186 7.88 3.06 5.39
N ARG A 187 8.16 2.91 4.08
CA ARG A 187 8.49 1.64 3.43
C ARG A 187 9.95 1.25 3.75
N GLY A 188 10.28 -0.02 3.60
CA GLY A 188 11.64 -0.50 3.79
C GLY A 188 12.12 -0.51 5.25
N VAL A 189 13.41 -0.74 5.44
CA VAL A 189 14.01 -0.91 6.77
C VAL A 189 14.34 0.43 7.41
N HIS A 190 14.13 0.53 8.72
CA HIS A 190 14.64 1.63 9.56
C HIS A 190 15.63 1.02 10.54
N ASN A 191 16.86 1.55 10.58
CA ASN A 191 17.92 0.95 11.40
C ASN A 191 18.26 1.81 12.60
N LEU A 192 18.51 1.14 13.73
CA LEU A 192 19.07 1.77 14.92
C LEU A 192 20.47 2.32 14.64
N ARG A 193 20.85 3.37 15.35
CA ARG A 193 22.11 4.07 15.20
C ARG A 193 23.13 3.61 16.25
N PRO A 194 24.42 3.44 15.87
CA PRO A 194 25.45 3.11 16.83
C PRO A 194 25.71 4.30 17.77
N LEU A 195 25.56 4.09 19.08
CA LEU A 195 25.88 5.11 20.09
C LEU A 195 27.36 5.01 20.48
N THR A 196 28.15 6.02 20.12
CA THR A 196 29.63 5.96 20.22
C THR A 196 30.21 6.54 21.52
N THR A 197 29.41 7.26 22.31
CA THR A 197 29.88 8.04 23.47
C THR A 197 29.51 7.45 24.84
N LEU A 198 29.02 6.20 24.87
CA LEU A 198 28.55 5.55 26.11
C LEU A 198 29.68 4.98 26.96
N SER A 199 29.56 5.07 28.28
CA SER A 199 30.38 4.32 29.23
C SER A 199 30.04 2.82 29.21
N ALA A 200 30.88 1.98 29.82
CA ALA A 200 30.68 0.53 29.83
C ALA A 200 29.38 0.08 30.54
N GLU A 201 28.87 0.83 31.52
CA GLU A 201 27.60 0.51 32.17
C GLU A 201 26.40 0.98 31.34
N GLU A 202 26.50 2.15 30.70
CA GLU A 202 25.48 2.65 29.77
C GLU A 202 25.38 1.78 28.51
N ASP A 203 26.51 1.28 27.99
CA ASP A 203 26.53 0.33 26.88
C ASP A 203 25.80 -0.98 27.23
N LYS A 204 25.87 -1.47 28.47
CA LYS A 204 25.07 -2.62 28.90
C LYS A 204 23.57 -2.32 28.89
N VAL A 205 23.18 -1.11 29.30
CA VAL A 205 21.78 -0.66 29.25
C VAL A 205 21.31 -0.56 27.80
N PHE A 206 22.10 0.05 26.92
CA PHE A 206 21.79 0.14 25.49
C PHE A 206 21.68 -1.25 24.85
N ARG A 207 22.66 -2.14 25.04
CA ARG A 207 22.60 -3.53 24.54
C ARG A 207 21.39 -4.31 25.07
N LYS A 208 20.96 -4.02 26.30
CA LYS A 208 19.72 -4.61 26.84
C LYS A 208 18.49 -4.13 26.06
N SER A 209 18.42 -2.84 25.69
CA SER A 209 17.34 -2.34 24.83
C SER A 209 17.34 -3.01 23.44
N VAL A 210 18.51 -3.15 22.82
CA VAL A 210 18.68 -3.85 21.54
C VAL A 210 18.25 -5.33 21.65
N GLY A 211 18.61 -5.99 22.75
CA GLY A 211 18.20 -7.36 23.03
C GLY A 211 16.69 -7.54 23.19
N LEU A 212 16.00 -6.56 23.79
CA LEU A 212 14.54 -6.53 23.90
C LEU A 212 13.88 -6.28 22.54
N SER A 213 14.41 -5.36 21.74
CA SER A 213 13.95 -5.11 20.38
C SER A 213 14.10 -6.34 19.48
N ALA A 214 15.20 -7.08 19.62
CA ALA A 214 15.40 -8.33 18.89
C ALA A 214 14.37 -9.43 19.24
N LEU A 215 13.65 -9.28 20.36
CA LEU A 215 12.55 -10.13 20.82
C LEU A 215 11.15 -9.56 20.49
N GLY A 216 11.06 -8.40 19.81
CA GLY A 216 9.78 -7.73 19.53
C GLY A 216 9.18 -7.00 20.73
N CYS A 217 9.93 -6.81 21.82
CA CYS A 217 9.47 -6.12 23.04
C CYS A 217 9.85 -4.63 22.99
N TRP A 218 9.24 -3.88 22.06
CA TRP A 218 9.68 -2.52 21.74
C TRP A 218 9.31 -1.48 22.79
N HIS A 219 8.15 -1.63 23.46
CA HIS A 219 7.80 -0.84 24.64
C HIS A 219 8.91 -0.83 25.71
N GLU A 220 9.35 -2.01 26.13
CA GLU A 220 10.39 -2.15 27.14
C GLU A 220 11.76 -1.73 26.60
N ALA A 221 12.03 -1.92 25.30
CA ALA A 221 13.24 -1.41 24.67
C ALA A 221 13.32 0.12 24.75
N ALA A 222 12.24 0.82 24.38
CA ALA A 222 12.12 2.27 24.50
C ALA A 222 12.29 2.74 25.95
N ALA A 223 11.63 2.09 26.91
CA ALA A 223 11.74 2.43 28.33
C ALA A 223 13.16 2.22 28.89
N VAL A 224 13.87 1.19 28.44
CA VAL A 224 15.27 0.94 28.84
C VAL A 224 16.22 1.95 28.21
N ALA A 225 16.07 2.23 26.91
CA ALA A 225 16.89 3.22 26.22
C ALA A 225 16.67 4.65 26.78
N SER A 226 15.43 4.98 27.14
CA SER A 226 15.06 6.29 27.70
C SER A 226 15.80 6.63 29.00
N GLN A 227 16.26 5.63 29.77
CA GLN A 227 17.08 5.87 30.97
C GLN A 227 18.40 6.58 30.65
N LEU A 228 18.93 6.38 29.43
CA LEU A 228 20.18 7.00 28.99
C LEU A 228 20.01 8.50 28.71
N THR A 229 18.78 8.98 28.52
CA THR A 229 18.50 10.39 28.23
C THR A 229 18.76 11.31 29.42
N GLU A 230 18.83 10.79 30.65
CA GLU A 230 19.22 11.57 31.83
C GLU A 230 20.69 12.02 31.75
N ALA A 231 21.56 11.14 31.26
CA ALA A 231 22.99 11.41 31.10
C ALA A 231 23.33 12.01 29.74
N HIS A 232 22.57 11.67 28.69
CA HIS A 232 22.79 12.09 27.31
C HIS A 232 21.54 12.78 26.70
N PRO A 233 21.03 13.88 27.30
CA PRO A 233 19.77 14.50 26.85
C PRO A 233 19.87 15.16 25.47
N GLU A 234 21.08 15.47 25.01
CA GLU A 234 21.37 16.14 23.74
C GLU A 234 21.87 15.16 22.65
N ASN A 235 21.86 13.84 22.90
CA ASN A 235 22.29 12.85 21.91
C ASN A 235 21.16 12.54 20.91
N ALA A 236 21.31 13.03 19.69
CA ALA A 236 20.30 12.92 18.64
C ALA A 236 20.01 11.46 18.24
N GLU A 237 21.05 10.62 18.10
CA GLU A 237 20.94 9.21 17.73
C GLU A 237 20.19 8.39 18.79
N LEU A 238 20.38 8.70 20.07
CA LEU A 238 19.64 8.08 21.16
C LEU A 238 18.14 8.40 21.07
N TRP A 239 17.79 9.66 20.82
CA TRP A 239 16.39 10.07 20.65
C TRP A 239 15.76 9.44 19.40
N TYR A 240 16.54 9.30 18.32
CA TYR A 240 16.11 8.62 17.11
C TYR A 240 15.81 7.14 17.37
N ASP A 241 16.71 6.42 18.05
CA ASP A 241 16.51 5.00 18.40
C ASP A 241 15.30 4.80 19.33
N ILE A 242 15.11 5.70 20.30
CA ILE A 242 13.91 5.70 21.17
C ILE A 242 12.64 5.89 20.33
N GLY A 243 12.66 6.84 19.39
CA GLY A 243 11.56 7.09 18.47
C GLY A 243 11.24 5.89 17.58
N LEU A 244 12.25 5.19 17.06
CA LEU A 244 12.04 3.94 16.31
C LEU A 244 11.44 2.83 17.16
N TYR A 245 11.88 2.65 18.41
CA TYR A 245 11.25 1.68 19.30
C TYR A 245 9.77 2.03 19.56
N GLN A 246 9.44 3.30 19.75
CA GLN A 246 8.06 3.74 19.94
C GLN A 246 7.21 3.52 18.68
N ALA A 247 7.75 3.81 17.50
CA ALA A 247 7.10 3.56 16.23
C ALA A 247 6.85 2.06 16.01
N TRP A 248 7.83 1.20 16.30
CA TRP A 248 7.67 -0.25 16.20
C TRP A 248 6.69 -0.81 17.24
N ASP A 249 6.56 -0.19 18.40
CA ASP A 249 5.57 -0.52 19.44
C ASP A 249 4.14 -0.02 19.09
N GLY A 250 3.98 0.72 17.99
CA GLY A 250 2.69 1.30 17.58
C GLY A 250 2.28 2.55 18.38
N ASP A 251 3.22 3.20 19.07
CA ASP A 251 3.05 4.47 19.77
C ASP A 251 3.58 5.63 18.90
N GLN A 252 2.84 5.94 17.82
CA GLN A 252 3.21 6.94 16.82
C GLN A 252 3.33 8.34 17.42
N GLU A 253 2.44 8.73 18.33
CA GLU A 253 2.46 10.05 18.97
C GLU A 253 3.78 10.26 19.73
N GLN A 254 4.17 9.29 20.55
CA GLN A 254 5.42 9.41 21.31
C GLN A 254 6.66 9.26 20.40
N ALA A 255 6.56 8.45 19.33
CA ALA A 255 7.60 8.34 18.31
C ALA A 255 7.86 9.68 17.62
N ALA A 256 6.81 10.38 17.20
CA ALA A 256 6.90 11.71 16.59
C ALA A 256 7.64 12.70 17.51
N VAL A 257 7.25 12.74 18.79
CA VAL A 257 7.90 13.60 19.80
C VAL A 257 9.41 13.31 19.90
N SER A 258 9.79 12.03 19.98
CA SER A 258 11.21 11.63 20.08
C SER A 258 11.99 11.96 18.81
N LEU A 259 11.37 11.79 17.63
CA LEU A 259 12.01 12.03 16.34
C LEU A 259 12.15 13.53 16.01
N HIS A 260 11.15 14.36 16.35
CA HIS A 260 11.30 15.82 16.33
C HIS A 260 12.45 16.28 17.21
N LYS A 261 12.58 15.67 18.40
CA LYS A 261 13.68 15.97 19.32
C LYS A 261 15.03 15.55 18.73
N ALA A 262 15.12 14.34 18.18
CA ALA A 262 16.32 13.86 17.49
C ALA A 262 16.75 14.82 16.37
N ALA A 263 15.80 15.26 15.54
CA ALA A 263 16.05 16.21 14.47
C ALA A 263 16.58 17.55 14.99
N SER A 264 15.97 18.09 16.05
CA SER A 264 16.36 19.37 16.64
C SER A 264 17.76 19.39 17.27
N LEU A 265 18.30 18.22 17.61
CA LEU A 265 19.59 18.05 18.29
C LEU A 265 20.74 17.71 17.33
N SER A 266 20.45 17.35 16.09
CA SER A 266 21.49 16.90 15.16
C SER A 266 22.12 18.07 14.41
N GLU A 267 23.45 18.01 14.27
CA GLU A 267 24.21 18.90 13.40
C GLU A 267 24.26 18.41 11.95
N ASP A 268 23.96 17.12 11.70
CA ASP A 268 23.84 16.55 10.36
C ASP A 268 22.47 16.92 9.79
N PHE A 269 22.49 17.82 8.80
CA PHE A 269 21.28 18.36 8.19
C PHE A 269 20.39 17.27 7.57
N GLU A 270 20.98 16.24 6.96
CA GLU A 270 20.21 15.19 6.30
C GLU A 270 19.68 14.15 7.29
N PHE A 271 20.43 13.88 8.37
CA PHE A 271 19.90 13.10 9.48
C PHE A 271 18.75 13.83 10.18
N ALA A 272 18.88 15.14 10.43
CA ALA A 272 17.83 15.97 11.00
C ALA A 272 16.59 15.96 10.10
N THR A 273 16.78 16.20 8.80
CA THR A 273 15.71 16.17 7.79
C THR A 273 15.01 14.81 7.73
N SER A 274 15.75 13.70 7.77
CA SER A 274 15.18 12.35 7.70
C SER A 274 14.39 12.01 8.96
N SER A 275 14.93 12.33 10.14
CA SER A 275 14.25 12.14 11.42
C SER A 275 12.96 12.95 11.49
N GLU A 276 13.03 14.21 11.07
CA GLU A 276 11.88 15.12 11.02
C GLU A 276 10.83 14.70 9.97
N THR A 277 11.25 14.10 8.85
CA THR A 277 10.33 13.54 7.84
C THR A 277 9.47 12.45 8.45
N LEU A 278 10.09 11.51 9.20
CA LEU A 278 9.35 10.47 9.90
C LEU A 278 8.42 11.05 10.97
N ALA A 279 8.91 12.03 11.74
CA ALA A 279 8.12 12.68 12.78
C ALA A 279 6.86 13.36 12.22
N GLN A 280 6.99 14.13 11.14
CA GLN A 280 5.85 14.78 10.49
C GLN A 280 4.88 13.76 9.89
N LEU A 281 5.35 12.64 9.33
CA LEU A 281 4.45 11.59 8.85
C LEU A 281 3.66 10.95 10.00
N PHE A 282 4.29 10.69 11.15
CA PHE A 282 3.60 10.16 12.32
C PHE A 282 2.59 11.15 12.92
N ASP A 283 2.89 12.45 12.94
CA ASP A 283 1.92 13.50 13.29
C ASP A 283 0.72 13.51 12.33
N LEU A 284 0.96 13.30 11.03
CA LEU A 284 -0.09 13.24 10.02
C LEU A 284 -0.94 11.97 10.09
N GLU A 285 -0.36 10.82 10.47
CA GLU A 285 -1.08 9.59 10.79
C GLU A 285 -1.98 9.78 12.02
N ALA A 286 -1.47 10.42 13.08
CA ALA A 286 -2.26 10.70 14.29
C ALA A 286 -3.37 11.76 14.09
N SER A 287 -3.20 12.66 13.12
CA SER A 287 -4.16 13.75 12.83
C SER A 287 -5.10 13.46 11.67
N GLN A 288 -5.16 12.21 11.20
CA GLN A 288 -6.07 11.83 10.13
C GLN A 288 -7.53 12.14 10.46
N THR A 289 -8.26 12.57 9.44
CA THR A 289 -9.70 12.76 9.54
C THR A 289 -10.40 11.79 8.61
N SER A 290 -11.36 11.03 9.15
CA SER A 290 -12.23 10.17 8.34
C SER A 290 -13.26 11.01 7.58
N GLU A 291 -13.54 10.57 6.36
CA GLU A 291 -14.73 10.99 5.63
C GLU A 291 -16.01 10.46 6.27
N VAL A 292 -17.12 11.12 5.99
CA VAL A 292 -18.41 10.78 6.58
C VAL A 292 -19.14 9.81 5.68
N VAL A 293 -19.40 8.61 6.20
CA VAL A 293 -20.20 7.59 5.54
C VAL A 293 -21.68 7.75 5.89
N ARG A 294 -22.55 7.59 4.89
CA ARG A 294 -24.02 7.60 5.05
C ARG A 294 -24.63 6.40 4.33
N HIS A 295 -25.50 5.70 5.03
CA HIS A 295 -26.18 4.52 4.52
C HIS A 295 -27.66 4.80 4.29
N TYR A 296 -28.15 4.42 3.11
CA TYR A 296 -29.54 4.58 2.69
C TYR A 296 -30.10 3.21 2.31
N ALA A 297 -31.08 2.72 3.08
CA ALA A 297 -31.84 1.54 2.68
C ALA A 297 -32.77 1.89 1.51
N VAL A 298 -32.84 1.02 0.50
CA VAL A 298 -33.65 1.28 -0.70
C VAL A 298 -34.60 0.13 -1.00
N ASP A 299 -35.86 0.45 -1.29
CA ASP A 299 -36.90 -0.55 -1.58
C ASP A 299 -36.76 -1.16 -3.00
N SER A 300 -36.23 -0.38 -3.94
CA SER A 300 -36.05 -0.78 -5.34
C SER A 300 -34.84 -0.10 -5.94
N LEU A 301 -33.77 -0.88 -6.12
CA LEU A 301 -32.52 -0.40 -6.70
C LEU A 301 -32.73 0.21 -8.08
N SER A 302 -33.41 -0.49 -9.00
CA SER A 302 -33.64 0.00 -10.37
C SER A 302 -34.35 1.37 -10.42
N LYS A 303 -35.29 1.62 -9.50
CA LYS A 303 -35.98 2.91 -9.41
C LYS A 303 -35.02 4.01 -8.95
N VAL A 304 -34.25 3.73 -7.90
CA VAL A 304 -33.26 4.67 -7.34
C VAL A 304 -32.19 5.02 -8.36
N LEU A 305 -31.65 4.03 -9.06
CA LEU A 305 -30.68 4.24 -10.13
C LEU A 305 -31.22 5.15 -11.23
N THR A 306 -32.47 4.93 -11.65
CA THR A 306 -33.12 5.81 -12.65
C THR A 306 -33.23 7.25 -12.15
N GLN A 307 -33.50 7.46 -10.86
CA GLN A 307 -33.58 8.80 -10.25
C GLN A 307 -32.20 9.44 -10.09
N PHE A 308 -31.17 8.67 -9.76
CA PHE A 308 -29.79 9.15 -9.66
C PHE A 308 -29.21 9.53 -11.02
N ASP A 309 -29.55 8.77 -12.08
CA ASP A 309 -29.16 9.09 -13.46
C ASP A 309 -29.73 10.44 -13.94
N GLU A 310 -30.78 10.98 -13.29
CA GLU A 310 -31.34 12.31 -13.57
C GLU A 310 -30.63 13.45 -12.81
N ILE A 311 -29.75 13.15 -11.84
CA ILE A 311 -29.03 14.16 -11.05
C ILE A 311 -27.72 14.51 -11.77
N PRO A 312 -27.53 15.75 -12.27
CA PRO A 312 -26.33 16.10 -13.04
C PRO A 312 -25.01 15.93 -12.29
N ARG A 313 -25.03 15.99 -10.96
CA ARG A 313 -23.84 15.84 -10.09
C ARG A 313 -23.51 14.40 -9.73
N LEU A 314 -24.34 13.43 -10.13
CA LEU A 314 -24.09 12.00 -9.94
C LEU A 314 -23.78 11.37 -11.30
N HIS A 315 -22.55 10.91 -11.47
CA HIS A 315 -22.13 10.22 -12.69
C HIS A 315 -21.91 8.76 -12.43
N ARG A 316 -22.76 7.92 -13.03
CA ARG A 316 -22.57 6.47 -13.03
C ARG A 316 -21.19 6.15 -13.62
N ASP A 317 -20.42 5.35 -12.88
CA ASP A 317 -19.20 4.76 -13.42
C ASP A 317 -19.58 3.50 -14.21
N ASP A 318 -19.10 3.41 -15.45
CA ASP A 318 -19.30 2.21 -16.29
C ASP A 318 -18.32 1.09 -15.89
N ARG A 319 -17.30 1.41 -15.07
CA ARG A 319 -16.37 0.43 -14.49
C ARG A 319 -16.98 -0.14 -13.22
N LEU A 320 -17.42 -1.39 -13.29
CA LEU A 320 -17.79 -2.21 -12.14
C LEU A 320 -16.64 -2.19 -11.12
N VAL A 321 -16.80 -1.44 -10.03
CA VAL A 321 -16.03 -1.68 -8.81
C VAL A 321 -16.60 -2.97 -8.23
N GLY A 322 -15.86 -4.06 -8.39
CA GLY A 322 -16.27 -5.37 -7.92
C GLY A 322 -15.25 -6.38 -8.40
N GLY A 323 -14.34 -6.78 -7.51
CA GLY A 323 -13.52 -7.98 -7.75
C GLY A 323 -14.42 -9.19 -8.01
N GLU A 324 -13.82 -10.31 -8.41
CA GLU A 324 -14.50 -11.58 -8.79
C GLU A 324 -15.53 -12.09 -7.74
N ASN A 325 -15.59 -11.52 -6.54
CA ASN A 325 -16.45 -11.90 -5.43
C ASN A 325 -17.68 -10.99 -5.17
N SER A 326 -17.89 -9.88 -5.88
CA SER A 326 -19.05 -8.97 -5.65
C SER A 326 -19.88 -8.69 -6.91
N PRO A 327 -20.66 -9.66 -7.43
CA PRO A 327 -21.57 -9.41 -8.54
C PRO A 327 -22.77 -8.55 -8.07
N GLY A 328 -22.89 -7.30 -8.56
CA GLY A 328 -24.12 -6.49 -8.41
C GLY A 328 -23.96 -5.08 -7.83
N GLU A 329 -22.74 -4.54 -7.73
CA GLU A 329 -22.51 -3.17 -7.25
C GLU A 329 -22.55 -2.16 -8.41
N ILE A 330 -23.19 -1.01 -8.18
CA ILE A 330 -23.21 0.12 -9.14
C ILE A 330 -22.72 1.36 -8.40
N SER A 331 -21.70 2.02 -8.94
CA SER A 331 -21.10 3.23 -8.35
C SER A 331 -21.46 4.49 -9.15
N TYR A 332 -21.59 5.59 -8.41
CA TYR A 332 -21.72 6.96 -8.91
C TYR A 332 -20.61 7.81 -8.32
N THR A 333 -19.91 8.53 -9.18
CA THR A 333 -19.02 9.62 -8.80
C THR A 333 -19.84 10.85 -8.44
N ILE A 334 -19.55 11.47 -7.29
CA ILE A 334 -20.25 12.67 -6.79
C ILE A 334 -19.41 13.91 -7.11
N LEU A 335 -20.05 14.92 -7.70
CA LEU A 335 -19.41 16.19 -8.08
C LEU A 335 -19.81 17.37 -7.18
N ASP A 336 -18.91 18.31 -6.99
CA ASP A 336 -19.19 19.58 -6.29
C ASP A 336 -20.17 20.48 -7.05
N ARG A 337 -20.22 20.36 -8.39
CA ARG A 337 -21.07 21.15 -9.28
C ARG A 337 -21.42 20.39 -10.55
N ASP A 338 -22.35 20.96 -11.32
CA ASP A 338 -22.77 20.39 -12.60
C ASP A 338 -21.59 20.32 -13.60
N PRO A 339 -21.51 19.25 -14.42
CA PRO A 339 -20.51 19.11 -15.45
C PRO A 339 -20.48 20.27 -16.43
N THR A 340 -19.28 20.65 -16.82
CA THR A 340 -19.08 21.66 -17.87
C THR A 340 -18.19 21.07 -18.96
N SER A 341 -18.66 21.10 -20.20
CA SER A 341 -17.86 20.62 -21.33
C SER A 341 -16.73 21.60 -21.65
N ILE A 342 -15.55 21.04 -21.88
CA ILE A 342 -14.33 21.79 -22.18
C ILE A 342 -13.65 21.33 -23.47
N ALA A 343 -14.30 20.45 -24.25
CA ALA A 343 -13.70 19.84 -25.43
C ALA A 343 -13.13 20.87 -26.44
N ASP A 344 -13.77 22.02 -26.58
CA ASP A 344 -13.36 23.10 -27.49
C ASP A 344 -12.41 24.14 -26.87
N GLN A 345 -11.98 23.96 -25.61
CA GLN A 345 -11.15 24.94 -24.90
C GLN A 345 -9.66 24.56 -24.95
N GLU A 346 -8.82 25.45 -25.47
CA GLU A 346 -7.36 25.25 -25.45
C GLU A 346 -6.75 25.42 -24.04
N ASN A 347 -7.31 26.32 -23.23
CA ASN A 347 -6.81 26.63 -21.90
C ASN A 347 -7.96 26.85 -20.91
N PRO A 348 -8.52 25.76 -20.36
CA PRO A 348 -9.64 25.83 -19.43
C PRO A 348 -9.20 26.38 -18.07
N ASP A 349 -10.10 27.14 -17.46
CA ASP A 349 -9.96 27.67 -16.11
C ASP A 349 -10.27 26.57 -15.08
N LEU A 350 -9.25 26.12 -14.35
CA LEU A 350 -9.35 25.04 -13.36
C LEU A 350 -10.44 25.31 -12.32
N THR A 351 -10.67 26.57 -11.93
CA THR A 351 -11.63 26.93 -10.88
C THR A 351 -13.09 26.70 -11.29
N LYS A 352 -13.34 26.54 -12.59
CA LYS A 352 -14.69 26.30 -13.15
C LYS A 352 -14.97 24.83 -13.39
N LEU A 353 -13.94 23.98 -13.38
CA LEU A 353 -14.11 22.56 -13.62
C LEU A 353 -14.78 21.89 -12.41
N PRO A 354 -15.68 20.92 -12.65
CA PRO A 354 -16.21 20.09 -11.58
C PRO A 354 -15.10 19.22 -10.97
N VAL A 355 -15.13 19.09 -9.66
CA VAL A 355 -14.25 18.19 -8.91
C VAL A 355 -15.05 17.05 -8.30
N VAL A 356 -14.40 15.90 -8.22
CA VAL A 356 -14.92 14.72 -7.51
C VAL A 356 -14.79 14.98 -6.01
N ILE A 357 -15.89 14.83 -5.29
CA ILE A 357 -15.98 15.07 -3.83
C ILE A 357 -16.42 13.84 -3.04
N GLY A 358 -16.70 12.73 -3.73
CA GLY A 358 -17.16 11.51 -3.10
C GLY A 358 -17.64 10.46 -4.09
N VAL A 359 -18.07 9.33 -3.54
CA VAL A 359 -18.62 8.19 -4.25
C VAL A 359 -19.91 7.73 -3.58
N LEU A 360 -20.87 7.32 -4.37
CA LEU A 360 -22.10 6.68 -3.94
C LEU A 360 -22.16 5.30 -4.60
N VAL A 361 -22.01 4.23 -3.84
CA VAL A 361 -22.18 2.87 -4.39
C VAL A 361 -23.42 2.21 -3.83
N CYS A 362 -24.12 1.54 -4.72
CA CYS A 362 -25.40 0.92 -4.48
C CYS A 362 -25.30 -0.56 -4.78
N THR A 363 -25.73 -1.37 -3.82
CA THR A 363 -25.71 -2.83 -3.85
C THR A 363 -27.13 -3.37 -3.85
N ASP A 364 -27.36 -4.37 -4.71
CA ASP A 364 -28.64 -5.07 -4.74
C ASP A 364 -28.75 -6.07 -3.59
N LYS A 365 -29.95 -6.58 -3.37
CA LYS A 365 -30.24 -7.60 -2.39
C LYS A 365 -29.50 -8.89 -2.71
N ASP A 366 -28.74 -9.40 -1.74
CA ASP A 366 -28.20 -10.76 -1.77
C ASP A 366 -29.24 -11.72 -1.17
N GLU A 367 -29.81 -12.57 -2.03
CA GLU A 367 -30.79 -13.60 -1.63
C GLU A 367 -30.19 -14.68 -0.72
N ALA A 368 -28.87 -14.92 -0.77
CA ALA A 368 -28.20 -15.90 0.06
C ALA A 368 -27.96 -15.37 1.50
N GLN A 369 -27.73 -14.07 1.64
CA GLN A 369 -27.47 -13.40 2.93
C GLN A 369 -28.71 -12.72 3.54
N ASN A 370 -29.85 -12.75 2.84
CA ASN A 370 -31.10 -12.11 3.26
C ASN A 370 -30.91 -10.60 3.57
N SER A 371 -30.06 -9.93 2.78
CA SER A 371 -29.76 -8.51 2.93
C SER A 371 -30.85 -7.62 2.31
N THR A 372 -30.82 -6.32 2.61
CA THR A 372 -31.64 -5.31 1.92
C THR A 372 -30.77 -4.57 0.92
N ALA A 373 -31.34 -4.16 -0.22
CA ALA A 373 -30.64 -3.27 -1.13
C ALA A 373 -30.28 -1.97 -0.40
N LEU A 374 -29.05 -1.50 -0.59
CA LEU A 374 -28.48 -0.36 0.13
C LEU A 374 -27.68 0.52 -0.82
N CYS A 375 -27.68 1.81 -0.55
CA CYS A 375 -26.73 2.75 -1.14
C CYS A 375 -25.88 3.37 -0.03
N HIS A 376 -24.56 3.33 -0.19
CA HIS A 376 -23.61 3.95 0.71
C HIS A 376 -22.97 5.15 0.03
N MET A 377 -23.04 6.31 0.68
CA MET A 377 -22.41 7.54 0.25
C MET A 377 -21.20 7.84 1.13
N VAL A 378 -20.06 8.01 0.48
CA VAL A 378 -18.83 8.51 1.08
C VAL A 378 -18.53 9.83 0.43
N VAL A 379 -18.45 10.90 1.22
CA VAL A 379 -18.26 12.25 0.72
C VAL A 379 -17.47 13.07 1.73
N GLU A 380 -16.71 14.04 1.22
CA GLU A 380 -15.99 14.98 2.05
C GLU A 380 -16.92 15.69 3.05
N ASN A 381 -16.46 15.82 4.30
CA ASN A 381 -17.24 16.34 5.43
C ASN A 381 -17.95 17.67 5.15
N GLU A 382 -17.33 18.56 4.36
CA GLU A 382 -17.90 19.86 4.01
C GLU A 382 -19.12 19.79 3.07
N HIS A 383 -19.26 18.70 2.31
CA HIS A 383 -20.34 18.50 1.33
C HIS A 383 -21.43 17.54 1.80
N VAL A 384 -21.30 16.90 2.98
CA VAL A 384 -22.22 15.87 3.47
C VAL A 384 -23.65 16.36 3.54
N GLU A 385 -23.90 17.49 4.20
CA GLU A 385 -25.26 17.99 4.42
C GLU A 385 -25.94 18.39 3.10
N GLU A 386 -25.18 19.00 2.20
CA GLU A 386 -25.63 19.40 0.88
C GLU A 386 -25.99 18.18 0.03
N MET A 387 -25.09 17.20 -0.05
CA MET A 387 -25.28 15.99 -0.87
C MET A 387 -26.36 15.08 -0.30
N GLN A 388 -26.44 14.97 1.02
CA GLN A 388 -27.52 14.24 1.69
C GLN A 388 -28.87 14.86 1.32
N LYS A 389 -28.99 16.19 1.33
CA LYS A 389 -30.24 16.86 0.92
C LYS A 389 -30.56 16.62 -0.55
N LEU A 390 -29.58 16.71 -1.44
CA LEU A 390 -29.77 16.45 -2.88
C LEU A 390 -30.29 15.03 -3.14
N ILE A 391 -29.71 14.03 -2.48
CA ILE A 391 -30.12 12.63 -2.58
C ILE A 391 -31.51 12.42 -1.97
N GLN A 392 -31.79 13.00 -0.81
CA GLN A 392 -33.10 12.91 -0.14
C GLN A 392 -34.22 13.54 -1.00
N ASP A 393 -33.97 14.70 -1.59
CA ASP A 393 -34.94 15.40 -2.44
C ASP A 393 -35.28 14.57 -3.70
N SER A 394 -34.31 13.82 -4.25
CA SER A 394 -34.52 12.93 -5.41
C SER A 394 -35.29 11.65 -5.06
N LEU A 395 -35.03 11.08 -3.88
CA LEU A 395 -35.65 9.81 -3.45
C LEU A 395 -37.08 9.97 -2.92
N GLY A 396 -37.49 11.19 -2.53
CA GLY A 396 -38.88 11.56 -2.28
C GLY A 396 -39.49 11.09 -0.94
N ASN A 397 -38.77 10.31 -0.14
CA ASN A 397 -39.13 9.93 1.24
C ASN A 397 -37.94 10.21 2.18
N PRO A 398 -38.19 10.60 3.45
CA PRO A 398 -37.12 10.70 4.43
C PRO A 398 -36.53 9.30 4.66
N LEU A 399 -35.30 9.11 4.22
CA LEU A 399 -34.55 7.89 4.48
C LEU A 399 -34.26 7.81 5.98
N GLU A 400 -34.62 6.70 6.61
CA GLU A 400 -34.05 6.37 7.91
C GLU A 400 -32.57 6.05 7.69
N ASN A 401 -31.69 6.96 8.11
CA ASN A 401 -30.26 6.67 8.24
C ASN A 401 -30.13 5.45 9.15
N HIS A 402 -29.86 4.30 8.56
CA HIS A 402 -29.52 3.12 9.31
C HIS A 402 -28.07 3.28 9.75
N SER A 403 -27.85 3.70 11.00
CA SER A 403 -26.57 3.48 11.66
C SER A 403 -26.46 2.01 12.04
N VAL A 404 -26.35 1.13 11.04
CA VAL A 404 -25.97 -0.25 11.31
C VAL A 404 -24.45 -0.24 11.39
N HIS A 405 -23.93 -0.48 12.59
CA HIS A 405 -22.52 -0.77 12.79
C HIS A 405 -22.13 -2.01 11.97
N ALA A 406 -20.90 -1.97 11.43
CA ALA A 406 -20.12 -3.10 10.92
C ALA A 406 -20.41 -3.58 9.49
N LEU A 407 -20.46 -2.67 8.53
CA LEU A 407 -19.59 -2.88 7.37
C LEU A 407 -18.27 -2.21 7.72
N GLU A 408 -17.15 -2.84 7.36
CA GLU A 408 -15.82 -2.22 7.40
C GLU A 408 -15.92 -0.96 6.54
N ASP A 409 -16.29 0.16 7.16
CA ASP A 409 -16.61 1.39 6.49
C ASP A 409 -15.36 1.80 5.71
N ILE A 410 -15.48 1.89 4.39
CA ILE A 410 -14.47 2.47 3.52
C ILE A 410 -14.36 3.94 3.91
N THR A 411 -13.58 4.22 4.95
CA THR A 411 -13.20 5.56 5.36
C THR A 411 -11.94 5.90 4.60
N PHE A 412 -12.05 6.80 3.63
CA PHE A 412 -10.86 7.44 3.09
C PHE A 412 -10.33 8.39 4.18
N SER A 413 -9.22 8.01 4.80
CA SER A 413 -8.50 8.87 5.72
C SER A 413 -7.61 9.82 4.91
N GLN A 414 -7.68 11.11 5.22
CA GLN A 414 -6.78 12.11 4.64
C GLN A 414 -5.99 12.78 5.75
N TRP A 415 -4.72 13.06 5.45
CA TRP A 415 -3.86 13.88 6.29
C TRP A 415 -4.44 15.28 6.41
N ALA A 416 -4.68 15.75 7.63
CA ALA A 416 -5.34 17.04 7.87
C ALA A 416 -4.70 18.21 7.12
N ASP A 417 -3.38 18.29 7.14
CA ASP A 417 -2.63 19.35 6.46
C ASP A 417 -2.66 19.25 4.93
N TYR A 418 -2.96 18.08 4.36
CA TYR A 418 -2.99 17.86 2.91
C TYR A 418 -4.41 17.67 2.37
N ARG A 419 -5.41 17.70 3.25
CA ARG A 419 -6.83 17.57 2.89
C ARG A 419 -7.23 18.59 1.81
N GLY A 420 -7.80 18.08 0.72
CA GLY A 420 -8.25 18.89 -0.42
C GLY A 420 -7.12 19.63 -1.16
N LEU A 421 -5.84 19.32 -0.91
CA LEU A 421 -4.71 19.90 -1.63
C LEU A 421 -4.70 19.42 -3.09
N TYR A 422 -4.86 18.11 -3.29
CA TYR A 422 -5.12 17.53 -4.60
C TYR A 422 -6.63 17.36 -4.77
N ARG A 423 -7.16 17.87 -5.88
CA ARG A 423 -8.56 17.69 -6.29
C ARG A 423 -8.57 16.93 -7.61
N GLN A 424 -9.31 15.83 -7.67
CA GLN A 424 -9.54 15.09 -8.91
C GLN A 424 -10.64 15.78 -9.70
N TYR A 425 -10.33 16.27 -10.90
CA TYR A 425 -11.32 16.87 -11.80
C TYR A 425 -12.13 15.80 -12.52
N TYR A 426 -13.42 16.07 -12.72
CA TYR A 426 -14.26 15.26 -13.58
C TYR A 426 -14.15 15.71 -15.03
N PHE A 427 -14.04 14.74 -15.94
CA PHE A 427 -14.01 14.96 -17.38
C PHE A 427 -15.14 14.18 -18.04
N ASP A 428 -15.88 14.84 -18.94
CA ASP A 428 -16.87 14.15 -19.77
C ASP A 428 -16.18 13.23 -20.80
N LYS A 429 -16.97 12.32 -21.41
CA LYS A 429 -16.45 11.38 -22.42
C LYS A 429 -15.86 12.09 -23.65
N GLN A 430 -16.31 13.31 -23.94
CA GLN A 430 -15.88 14.10 -25.10
C GLN A 430 -14.58 14.86 -24.85
N THR A 431 -14.15 15.01 -23.59
CA THR A 431 -12.95 15.75 -23.23
C THR A 431 -11.72 15.03 -23.76
N PRO A 432 -10.94 15.63 -24.70
CA PRO A 432 -9.79 14.97 -25.32
C PRO A 432 -8.72 14.59 -24.30
N ALA A 433 -8.06 13.44 -24.49
CA ALA A 433 -7.00 12.94 -23.60
C ALA A 433 -5.87 13.97 -23.39
N ARG A 434 -5.46 14.66 -24.47
CA ARG A 434 -4.50 15.77 -24.40
C ARG A 434 -4.91 16.85 -23.39
N LEU A 435 -6.19 17.24 -23.40
CA LEU A 435 -6.67 18.30 -22.53
C LEU A 435 -6.67 17.86 -21.06
N ARG A 436 -7.03 16.59 -20.79
CA ARG A 436 -6.93 15.98 -19.46
C ARG A 436 -5.49 16.02 -18.94
N ALA A 437 -4.50 15.67 -19.78
CA ALA A 437 -3.09 15.73 -19.43
C ALA A 437 -2.61 17.16 -19.13
N VAL A 438 -3.02 18.14 -19.94
CA VAL A 438 -2.70 19.57 -19.72
C VAL A 438 -3.28 20.06 -18.39
N ILE A 439 -4.51 19.65 -18.05
CA ILE A 439 -5.16 20.00 -16.79
C ILE A 439 -4.46 19.35 -15.60
N GLY A 440 -4.12 18.06 -15.70
CA GLY A 440 -3.35 17.34 -14.68
C GLY A 440 -2.02 18.04 -14.37
N LYS A 441 -1.27 18.42 -15.42
CA LYS A 441 -0.03 19.18 -15.27
C LYS A 441 -0.25 20.54 -14.58
N LYS A 442 -1.23 21.33 -15.05
CA LYS A 442 -1.55 22.64 -14.46
C LYS A 442 -2.01 22.55 -13.01
N ASN A 443 -2.71 21.47 -12.64
CA ASN A 443 -3.14 21.25 -11.27
C ASN A 443 -1.92 21.15 -10.33
N TRP A 444 -0.95 20.31 -10.71
CA TRP A 444 0.30 20.18 -9.96
C TRP A 444 1.15 21.45 -9.97
N GLU A 445 1.25 22.13 -11.10
CA GLU A 445 1.90 23.44 -11.18
C GLU A 445 1.26 24.45 -10.19
N ASN A 446 -0.06 24.49 -10.12
CA ASN A 446 -0.80 25.33 -9.16
C ASN A 446 -0.57 24.89 -7.69
N ILE A 447 -0.53 23.58 -7.42
CA ILE A 447 -0.22 23.05 -6.09
C ILE A 447 1.17 23.53 -5.63
N LEU A 448 2.18 23.38 -6.48
CA LEU A 448 3.58 23.69 -6.16
C LEU A 448 3.91 25.19 -6.18
N ALA A 449 3.16 25.97 -6.96
CA ALA A 449 3.36 27.42 -7.08
C ALA A 449 2.57 28.21 -6.03
N GLU A 450 1.32 27.83 -5.77
CA GLU A 450 0.37 28.66 -5.02
C GLU A 450 -0.24 27.94 -3.81
N LEU A 451 -0.78 26.72 -3.95
CA LEU A 451 -1.57 26.13 -2.86
C LEU A 451 -0.71 25.67 -1.68
N TRP A 452 0.27 24.79 -1.92
CA TRP A 452 1.13 24.26 -0.86
C TRP A 452 2.03 25.34 -0.23
N PRO A 453 2.70 26.24 -1.01
CA PRO A 453 3.58 27.27 -0.43
C PRO A 453 2.90 28.23 0.54
N ASN A 454 1.59 28.47 0.35
CA ASN A 454 0.78 29.38 1.17
C ASN A 454 -0.07 28.65 2.23
N ARG A 455 0.09 27.32 2.39
CA ARG A 455 -0.69 26.52 3.33
C ARG A 455 0.04 26.37 4.66
N PRO A 456 -0.57 26.72 5.80
CA PRO A 456 0.00 26.43 7.11
C PRO A 456 0.15 24.92 7.31
N LEU A 457 1.32 24.48 7.77
CA LEU A 457 1.59 23.08 8.07
C LEU A 457 1.91 22.91 9.56
N SER A 458 1.31 21.91 10.20
CA SER A 458 1.57 21.51 11.59
C SER A 458 3.06 21.23 11.80
N GLY A 459 3.69 20.47 10.90
CA GLY A 459 5.13 20.17 10.90
C GLY A 459 6.05 21.39 10.77
N LEU A 460 5.52 22.55 10.39
CA LEU A 460 6.25 23.84 10.35
C LEU A 460 5.83 24.79 11.48
N ASP A 461 5.34 24.23 12.59
CA ASP A 461 4.83 24.95 13.76
C ASP A 461 3.70 25.93 13.36
N GLY A 462 2.82 25.49 12.46
CA GLY A 462 1.68 26.25 11.95
C GLY A 462 2.03 27.36 10.96
N LYS A 463 3.27 27.42 10.47
CA LYS A 463 3.69 28.37 9.43
C LYS A 463 3.50 27.79 8.04
N THR A 464 3.41 28.67 7.06
CA THR A 464 3.47 28.27 5.64
C THR A 464 4.91 27.93 5.23
N PRO A 465 5.12 27.10 4.19
CA PRO A 465 6.45 26.88 3.62
C PRO A 465 7.19 28.17 3.24
N LEU A 466 6.48 29.18 2.71
CA LEU A 466 7.06 30.49 2.40
C LEU A 466 7.55 31.26 3.63
N GLU A 467 6.79 31.23 4.73
CA GLU A 467 7.20 31.86 5.98
C GLU A 467 8.35 31.09 6.64
N ALA A 468 8.28 29.75 6.63
CA ALA A 468 9.30 28.88 7.20
C ALA A 468 10.65 29.03 6.47
N SER A 469 10.65 29.29 5.17
CA SER A 469 11.88 29.50 4.40
C SER A 469 12.66 30.75 4.82
N GLN A 470 12.03 31.66 5.57
CA GLN A 470 12.68 32.86 6.11
C GLN A 470 13.23 32.66 7.53
N ILE A 471 13.07 31.45 8.10
CA ILE A 471 13.45 31.13 9.48
C ILE A 471 14.47 29.98 9.45
N SER A 472 15.73 30.30 9.77
CA SER A 472 16.85 29.35 9.67
C SER A 472 16.64 28.10 10.53
N GLU A 473 16.01 28.26 11.69
CA GLU A 473 15.72 27.19 12.65
C GLU A 473 14.68 26.18 12.12
N LEU A 474 13.89 26.55 11.09
CA LEU A 474 12.92 25.68 10.44
C LEU A 474 13.43 25.05 9.15
N SER A 475 14.69 25.28 8.78
CA SER A 475 15.25 24.81 7.51
C SER A 475 15.16 23.28 7.33
N TYR A 476 15.53 22.50 8.34
CA TYR A 476 15.42 21.04 8.30
C TYR A 476 13.95 20.57 8.33
N LYS A 477 13.07 21.30 9.04
CA LYS A 477 11.62 21.05 9.05
C LYS A 477 10.97 21.32 7.69
N LEU A 478 11.42 22.36 7.00
CA LEU A 478 10.97 22.68 5.64
C LEU A 478 11.50 21.66 4.63
N ALA A 479 12.75 21.22 4.76
CA ALA A 479 13.29 20.13 3.96
C ALA A 479 12.49 18.82 4.16
N ALA A 480 12.11 18.52 5.41
CA ALA A 480 11.25 17.38 5.73
C ALA A 480 9.84 17.54 5.14
N ALA A 481 9.23 18.73 5.23
CA ALA A 481 7.92 19.01 4.64
C ALA A 481 7.93 18.86 3.10
N ILE A 482 9.06 19.12 2.43
CA ILE A 482 9.23 18.83 1.00
C ILE A 482 9.21 17.32 0.75
N ASN A 483 9.86 16.50 1.58
CA ASN A 483 9.79 15.03 1.47
C ASN A 483 8.37 14.51 1.76
N VAL A 484 7.65 15.12 2.70
CA VAL A 484 6.24 14.76 2.98
C VAL A 484 5.34 15.13 1.80
N LEU A 485 5.55 16.29 1.18
CA LEU A 485 4.86 16.67 -0.06
C LEU A 485 5.18 15.71 -1.21
N ASP A 486 6.42 15.26 -1.32
CA ASP A 486 6.84 14.26 -2.31
C ASP A 486 6.15 12.91 -2.07
N ALA A 487 6.10 12.44 -0.82
CA ALA A 487 5.37 11.24 -0.45
C ALA A 487 3.85 11.38 -0.71
N PHE A 488 3.29 12.58 -0.51
CA PHE A 488 1.91 12.88 -0.89
C PHE A 488 1.70 12.80 -2.41
N ALA A 489 2.65 13.32 -3.22
CA ALA A 489 2.57 13.31 -4.67
C ALA A 489 2.79 11.91 -5.27
N ASP A 490 3.64 11.08 -4.65
CA ASP A 490 3.90 9.68 -5.01
C ASP A 490 2.60 8.86 -5.04
N ARG A 491 1.68 9.09 -4.08
CA ARG A 491 0.35 8.45 -4.03
C ARG A 491 -0.50 8.70 -5.28
N TYR A 492 -0.21 9.76 -6.02
CA TYR A 492 -0.89 10.13 -7.27
C TYR A 492 -0.01 9.90 -8.50
N ASN A 493 1.07 9.13 -8.37
CA ASN A 493 2.08 8.89 -9.41
C ASN A 493 2.69 10.18 -9.98
N TYR A 494 2.77 11.25 -9.18
CA TYR A 494 3.36 12.51 -9.63
C TYR A 494 4.76 12.70 -9.05
N GLN A 495 5.73 12.97 -9.93
CA GLN A 495 7.12 13.21 -9.54
C GLN A 495 7.40 14.69 -9.32
N ILE A 496 7.90 15.03 -8.13
CA ILE A 496 8.35 16.37 -7.79
C ILE A 496 9.86 16.52 -8.03
N ASP A 497 10.27 17.70 -8.50
CA ASP A 497 11.69 18.08 -8.58
C ASP A 497 12.18 18.60 -7.22
N ILE A 498 12.60 17.68 -6.35
CA ILE A 498 13.10 17.97 -5.00
C ILE A 498 14.32 18.91 -5.01
N PRO A 499 15.36 18.69 -5.85
CA PRO A 499 16.45 19.65 -5.98
C PRO A 499 15.99 21.08 -6.30
N ALA A 500 15.08 21.25 -7.27
CA ALA A 500 14.56 22.57 -7.63
C ALA A 500 13.75 23.22 -6.49
N LEU A 501 12.97 22.44 -5.73
CA LEU A 501 12.26 22.96 -4.56
C LEU A 501 13.23 23.38 -3.44
N ARG A 502 14.27 22.59 -3.16
CA ARG A 502 15.28 22.96 -2.16
C ARG A 502 16.00 24.25 -2.55
N GLU A 503 16.36 24.41 -3.82
CA GLU A 503 16.93 25.66 -4.35
C GLU A 503 15.95 26.83 -4.20
N LYS A 504 14.69 26.66 -4.59
CA LYS A 504 13.62 27.68 -4.47
C LYS A 504 13.48 28.20 -3.04
N TYR A 505 13.59 27.34 -2.04
CA TYR A 505 13.47 27.70 -0.62
C TYR A 505 14.81 28.00 0.07
N SER A 506 15.91 28.15 -0.69
CA SER A 506 17.24 28.44 -0.15
C SER A 506 17.73 27.40 0.88
N LEU A 507 17.33 26.15 0.71
CA LEU A 507 17.77 25.03 1.54
C LEU A 507 19.12 24.48 1.02
N PRO A 508 19.93 23.85 1.88
CA PRO A 508 21.14 23.16 1.45
C PRO A 508 20.83 22.15 0.33
N SER A 509 21.74 21.99 -0.63
CA SER A 509 21.66 20.91 -1.60
C SER A 509 21.69 19.56 -0.89
N GLN A 510 20.93 18.59 -1.38
CA GLN A 510 20.89 17.26 -0.80
C GLN A 510 22.27 16.59 -0.86
N GLU A 511 22.83 16.23 0.30
CA GLU A 511 24.14 15.59 0.37
C GLU A 511 24.07 14.14 -0.14
N SER A 512 25.00 13.71 -0.98
CA SER A 512 25.05 12.33 -1.46
C SER A 512 25.34 11.33 -0.34
N PHE A 513 24.73 10.15 -0.41
CA PHE A 513 25.02 9.03 0.49
C PHE A 513 25.93 8.02 -0.23
N PRO A 514 27.26 8.07 -0.04
CA PRO A 514 28.17 7.16 -0.71
C PRO A 514 27.99 5.74 -0.19
N VAL A 515 28.02 4.77 -1.11
CA VAL A 515 27.92 3.34 -0.79
C VAL A 515 29.30 2.73 -0.95
N ALA A 516 29.81 2.08 0.10
CA ALA A 516 31.06 1.32 0.02
C ALA A 516 30.85 -0.01 -0.75
N ASP A 517 31.92 -0.57 -1.34
CA ASP A 517 31.84 -1.80 -2.15
C ASP A 517 31.18 -2.99 -1.40
N GLU A 518 31.46 -3.12 -0.09
CA GLU A 518 30.93 -4.20 0.76
C GLU A 518 29.59 -3.85 1.45
N GLN A 519 29.06 -2.65 1.21
CA GLN A 519 27.87 -2.18 1.91
C GLN A 519 26.60 -2.86 1.39
N GLU A 520 25.81 -3.38 2.32
CA GLU A 520 24.55 -4.04 1.99
C GLU A 520 23.46 -3.01 1.67
N LEU A 521 23.10 -2.87 0.38
CA LEU A 521 22.05 -1.95 -0.07
C LEU A 521 20.66 -2.27 0.53
N SER A 522 20.43 -3.52 0.94
CA SER A 522 19.20 -3.95 1.61
C SER A 522 19.02 -3.27 2.99
N ALA A 523 20.12 -2.81 3.60
CA ALA A 523 20.15 -2.16 4.90
C ALA A 523 20.00 -0.63 4.82
N CYS A 524 19.90 -0.04 3.63
CA CYS A 524 19.65 1.39 3.49
C CYS A 524 18.16 1.67 3.67
N ASP A 525 17.83 2.66 4.51
CA ASP A 525 16.48 3.20 4.54
C ASP A 525 16.17 3.96 3.24
N VAL A 526 14.89 4.14 2.92
CA VAL A 526 14.49 4.70 1.62
C VAL A 526 15.06 6.11 1.41
N LEU A 527 15.06 6.97 2.43
CA LEU A 527 15.59 8.33 2.32
C LEU A 527 17.11 8.34 2.07
N GLN A 528 17.86 7.39 2.63
CA GLN A 528 19.25 7.16 2.27
C GLN A 528 19.40 6.66 0.83
N MET A 529 18.54 5.73 0.39
CA MET A 529 18.60 5.18 -0.98
C MET A 529 18.41 6.26 -2.04
N LEU A 530 17.49 7.21 -1.82
CA LEU A 530 17.24 8.34 -2.73
C LEU A 530 18.47 9.24 -2.96
N ARG A 531 19.45 9.18 -2.04
CA ARG A 531 20.67 10.00 -2.04
C ARG A 531 21.89 9.27 -2.59
N ILE A 532 21.76 8.00 -2.97
CA ILE A 532 22.87 7.21 -3.51
C ILE A 532 23.31 7.82 -4.86
N PRO A 533 24.62 8.10 -5.06
CA PRO A 533 25.16 8.49 -6.36
C PRO A 533 25.24 7.26 -7.28
N ILE A 534 24.16 7.01 -8.03
CA ILE A 534 23.91 5.79 -8.80
C ILE A 534 25.03 5.55 -9.83
N GLU A 535 25.57 6.62 -10.42
CA GLU A 535 26.66 6.59 -11.39
C GLU A 535 27.97 6.02 -10.83
N THR A 536 28.15 6.00 -9.51
CA THR A 536 29.35 5.46 -8.86
C THR A 536 29.24 3.98 -8.50
N LEU A 537 28.05 3.39 -8.63
CA LEU A 537 27.80 2.00 -8.26
C LEU A 537 28.45 1.02 -9.23
N THR A 538 28.84 -0.15 -8.74
CA THR A 538 29.18 -1.28 -9.60
C THR A 538 27.95 -1.83 -10.32
N ASP A 539 28.14 -2.65 -11.37
CA ASP A 539 27.02 -3.22 -12.11
C ASP A 539 26.15 -4.15 -11.25
N ASP A 540 26.77 -4.93 -10.37
CA ASP A 540 26.05 -5.77 -9.39
C ASP A 540 25.21 -4.91 -8.43
N GLN A 541 25.77 -3.81 -7.94
CA GLN A 541 25.05 -2.86 -7.07
C GLN A 541 23.90 -2.17 -7.82
N ALA A 542 24.11 -1.78 -9.08
CA ALA A 542 23.06 -1.18 -9.91
C ALA A 542 21.91 -2.17 -10.19
N ALA A 543 22.22 -3.45 -10.45
CA ALA A 543 21.22 -4.50 -10.62
C ALA A 543 20.42 -4.75 -9.34
N ILE A 544 21.08 -4.77 -8.18
CA ILE A 544 20.41 -4.85 -6.87
C ILE A 544 19.50 -3.63 -6.66
N LEU A 545 20.00 -2.43 -6.96
CA LEU A 545 19.25 -1.19 -6.79
C LEU A 545 18.02 -1.13 -7.70
N LEU A 546 18.11 -1.62 -8.94
CA LEU A 546 16.98 -1.74 -9.86
C LEU A 546 15.86 -2.61 -9.28
N ASN A 547 16.18 -3.75 -8.67
CA ASN A 547 15.16 -4.58 -8.02
C ASN A 547 14.53 -3.87 -6.81
N ARG A 548 15.31 -3.03 -6.12
CA ARG A 548 14.80 -2.23 -4.99
C ARG A 548 13.88 -1.09 -5.44
N THR A 549 14.14 -0.46 -6.60
CA THR A 549 13.23 0.59 -7.11
C THR A 549 11.89 0.03 -7.53
N GLN A 550 11.86 -1.20 -8.09
CA GLN A 550 10.62 -1.89 -8.41
C GLN A 550 9.77 -2.21 -7.16
N LEU A 551 10.44 -2.47 -6.03
CA LEU A 551 9.74 -2.66 -4.76
C LEU A 551 9.26 -1.32 -4.20
N ILE A 552 10.14 -0.33 -4.04
CA ILE A 552 9.81 0.95 -3.40
C ILE A 552 8.84 1.78 -4.24
N GLN A 553 8.85 1.64 -5.58
CA GLN A 553 7.99 2.36 -6.52
C GLN A 553 8.03 3.91 -6.46
N HIS A 554 9.08 4.50 -5.88
CA HIS A 554 9.24 5.96 -5.88
C HIS A 554 9.63 6.48 -7.28
N ALA A 555 8.73 7.18 -7.96
CA ALA A 555 8.83 7.53 -9.38
C ALA A 555 10.16 8.22 -9.75
N GLY A 556 10.55 9.26 -9.02
CA GLY A 556 11.77 10.03 -9.33
C GLY A 556 13.08 9.29 -9.08
N PHE A 557 13.06 8.30 -8.18
CA PHE A 557 14.23 7.45 -7.96
C PHE A 557 14.32 6.34 -8.98
N THR A 558 13.20 5.71 -9.28
CA THR A 558 13.07 4.72 -10.34
C THR A 558 13.56 5.29 -11.67
N GLU A 559 13.17 6.52 -12.01
CA GLU A 559 13.63 7.18 -13.24
C GLU A 559 15.16 7.32 -13.29
N LYS A 560 15.79 7.79 -12.20
CA LYS A 560 17.25 7.95 -12.13
C LYS A 560 17.98 6.61 -12.26
N VAL A 561 17.47 5.56 -11.61
CA VAL A 561 18.07 4.22 -11.67
C VAL A 561 17.90 3.61 -13.06
N LEU A 562 16.70 3.68 -13.66
CA LEU A 562 16.46 3.19 -15.01
C LEU A 562 17.33 3.92 -16.03
N ALA A 563 17.46 5.25 -15.94
CA ALA A 563 18.30 6.04 -16.83
C ALA A 563 19.77 5.61 -16.77
N GLU A 564 20.28 5.23 -15.59
CA GLU A 564 21.66 4.76 -15.43
C GLU A 564 21.83 3.31 -15.90
N VAL A 565 20.88 2.40 -15.57
CA VAL A 565 20.90 1.01 -16.05
C VAL A 565 20.88 0.97 -17.58
N LEU A 566 20.07 1.81 -18.22
CA LEU A 566 19.97 1.90 -19.69
C LEU A 566 21.25 2.42 -20.37
N ARG A 567 22.16 3.07 -19.63
CA ARG A 567 23.46 3.53 -20.15
C ARG A 567 24.55 2.47 -20.07
N ARG A 568 24.35 1.43 -19.27
CA ARG A 568 25.36 0.41 -19.00
C ARG A 568 25.11 -0.83 -19.87
N GLU A 569 26.19 -1.49 -20.27
CA GLU A 569 26.13 -2.77 -20.96
C GLU A 569 26.07 -3.90 -19.90
N ASP A 570 25.27 -4.94 -20.14
CA ASP A 570 25.23 -6.19 -19.36
C ASP A 570 24.89 -6.12 -17.85
N VAL A 571 24.30 -5.03 -17.34
CA VAL A 571 23.83 -4.93 -15.93
C VAL A 571 22.68 -5.89 -15.64
N VAL A 572 21.84 -6.16 -16.64
CA VAL A 572 20.69 -7.04 -16.56
C VAL A 572 20.62 -7.94 -17.79
N GLU A 573 19.90 -9.06 -17.64
CA GLU A 573 19.58 -9.97 -18.74
C GLU A 573 18.85 -9.23 -19.87
N LEU A 574 19.23 -9.53 -21.12
CA LEU A 574 18.69 -8.85 -22.30
C LEU A 574 17.16 -8.98 -22.40
N GLU A 575 16.61 -10.09 -21.90
CA GLU A 575 15.18 -10.38 -21.85
C GLU A 575 14.40 -9.43 -20.91
N ARG A 576 15.06 -8.83 -19.91
CA ARG A 576 14.43 -7.85 -18.99
C ARG A 576 14.39 -6.44 -19.57
N MET A 577 15.21 -6.14 -20.58
CA MET A 577 15.35 -4.79 -21.13
C MET A 577 14.06 -4.19 -21.71
N PRO A 578 13.17 -4.95 -22.41
CA PRO A 578 11.90 -4.39 -22.85
C PRO A 578 11.05 -3.85 -21.69
N GLN A 579 10.99 -4.58 -20.57
CA GLN A 579 10.24 -4.16 -19.38
C GLN A 579 10.82 -2.89 -18.75
N ILE A 580 12.15 -2.76 -18.74
CA ILE A 580 12.88 -1.58 -18.25
C ILE A 580 12.59 -0.36 -19.13
N TRP A 581 12.60 -0.53 -20.45
CA TRP A 581 12.23 0.54 -21.39
C TRP A 581 10.78 0.97 -21.22
N HIS A 582 9.84 0.02 -21.07
CA HIS A 582 8.44 0.34 -20.79
C HIS A 582 8.31 1.16 -19.51
N ALA A 583 8.87 0.69 -18.39
CA ALA A 583 8.84 1.43 -17.13
C ALA A 583 9.44 2.85 -17.27
N TYR A 584 10.53 3.00 -18.04
CA TYR A 584 11.15 4.30 -18.26
C TYR A 584 10.29 5.25 -19.11
N ILE A 585 9.55 4.73 -20.08
CA ILE A 585 8.59 5.50 -20.89
C ILE A 585 7.38 5.92 -20.04
N ASP A 586 6.90 5.02 -19.17
CA ASP A 586 5.71 5.23 -18.35
C ASP A 586 5.90 6.37 -17.36
N LEU A 587 7.11 6.50 -16.80
CA LEU A 587 7.45 7.64 -15.94
C LEU A 587 7.35 9.00 -16.65
N ALA A 588 7.57 9.06 -17.97
CA ALA A 588 7.37 10.29 -18.74
C ALA A 588 5.88 10.57 -18.99
N ARG A 589 5.08 9.52 -19.21
CA ARG A 589 3.62 9.61 -19.29
C ARG A 589 3.03 10.18 -17.99
N ASP A 590 3.48 9.67 -16.85
CA ASP A 590 2.93 10.02 -15.54
C ASP A 590 3.25 11.47 -15.15
N LYS A 591 4.34 12.03 -15.70
CA LYS A 591 4.67 13.46 -15.66
C LYS A 591 3.85 14.34 -16.61
N TYR A 592 2.98 13.74 -17.42
CA TYR A 592 2.30 14.41 -18.54
C TYR A 592 3.28 15.01 -19.56
N ASP A 593 4.46 14.39 -19.75
CA ASP A 593 5.47 14.80 -20.73
C ASP A 593 5.49 13.85 -21.94
N ARG A 594 4.56 14.12 -22.88
CA ARG A 594 4.40 13.34 -24.12
C ARG A 594 5.64 13.40 -25.01
N GLU A 595 6.31 14.54 -25.09
CA GLU A 595 7.49 14.69 -25.95
C GLU A 595 8.64 13.83 -25.44
N GLU A 596 8.88 13.84 -24.13
CA GLU A 596 9.88 12.99 -23.49
C GLU A 596 9.53 11.51 -23.64
N ALA A 597 8.27 11.12 -23.49
CA ALA A 597 7.83 9.74 -23.73
C ALA A 597 8.13 9.28 -25.18
N LEU A 598 7.81 10.11 -26.18
CA LEU A 598 8.10 9.82 -27.59
C LEU A 598 9.60 9.74 -27.85
N ASN A 599 10.41 10.62 -27.25
CA ASN A 599 11.87 10.57 -27.35
C ASN A 599 12.43 9.25 -26.76
N ARG A 600 11.95 8.83 -25.59
CA ARG A 600 12.34 7.54 -24.97
C ARG A 600 11.95 6.35 -25.82
N ILE A 601 10.79 6.39 -26.49
CA ILE A 601 10.37 5.34 -27.44
C ILE A 601 11.34 5.23 -28.62
N GLU A 602 11.78 6.35 -29.19
CA GLU A 602 12.77 6.33 -30.27
C GLU A 602 14.12 5.76 -29.81
N GLN A 603 14.54 6.06 -28.57
CA GLN A 603 15.73 5.43 -27.97
C GLN A 603 15.54 3.91 -27.78
N ALA A 604 14.38 3.47 -27.31
CA ALA A 604 14.05 2.05 -27.17
C ALA A 604 14.05 1.31 -28.53
N LYS A 605 13.52 1.94 -29.59
CA LYS A 605 13.58 1.39 -30.96
C LYS A 605 15.02 1.25 -31.45
N ALA A 606 15.85 2.28 -31.26
CA ALA A 606 17.25 2.25 -31.64
C ALA A 606 18.04 1.17 -30.87
N TRP A 607 17.68 0.93 -29.61
CA TRP A 607 18.21 -0.19 -28.83
C TRP A 607 17.75 -1.54 -29.39
N ALA A 608 16.45 -1.71 -29.66
CA ALA A 608 15.88 -2.96 -30.16
C ALA A 608 16.48 -3.39 -31.52
N GLU A 609 16.71 -2.42 -32.42
CA GLU A 609 17.38 -2.66 -33.71
C GLU A 609 18.81 -3.16 -33.54
N LYS A 610 19.58 -2.60 -32.59
CA LYS A 610 20.96 -3.00 -32.31
C LYS A 610 21.04 -4.39 -31.66
N SER A 611 20.12 -4.70 -30.75
CA SER A 611 20.08 -5.96 -30.02
C SER A 611 19.53 -7.13 -30.86
N GLY A 612 19.09 -6.87 -32.10
CA GLY A 612 18.58 -7.91 -32.99
C GLY A 612 17.25 -8.51 -32.55
N GLN A 613 16.42 -7.71 -31.86
CA GLN A 613 15.11 -8.13 -31.37
C GLN A 613 14.18 -8.61 -32.49
N LYS A 614 13.24 -9.47 -32.14
CA LYS A 614 12.33 -10.11 -33.10
C LYS A 614 11.37 -9.09 -33.70
N PHE A 615 10.76 -9.46 -34.83
CA PHE A 615 9.76 -8.65 -35.52
C PHE A 615 8.60 -8.22 -34.59
N GLU A 616 8.13 -9.12 -33.71
CA GLU A 616 7.04 -8.86 -32.77
C GLU A 616 7.39 -7.77 -31.75
N GLU A 617 8.59 -7.82 -31.17
CA GLU A 617 9.06 -6.82 -30.21
C GLU A 617 9.26 -5.45 -30.89
N SER A 618 9.75 -5.45 -32.13
CA SER A 618 9.83 -4.21 -32.93
C SER A 618 8.46 -3.59 -33.20
N LEU A 619 7.43 -4.42 -33.42
CA LEU A 619 6.06 -3.95 -33.61
C LEU A 619 5.48 -3.39 -32.29
N GLN A 620 5.78 -3.98 -31.14
CA GLN A 620 5.33 -3.48 -29.84
C GLN A 620 5.76 -2.03 -29.59
N TRP A 621 6.98 -1.63 -30.00
CA TRP A 621 7.42 -0.23 -29.89
C TRP A 621 6.65 0.73 -30.79
N GLU A 622 6.26 0.28 -31.99
CA GLU A 622 5.40 1.06 -32.89
C GLU A 622 3.98 1.19 -32.29
N MET A 623 3.43 0.11 -31.73
CA MET A 623 2.15 0.15 -31.00
C MET A 623 2.21 1.12 -29.81
N ARG A 624 3.32 1.10 -29.05
CA ARG A 624 3.52 2.03 -27.93
C ARG A 624 3.56 3.47 -28.41
N GLN A 625 4.27 3.77 -29.49
CA GLN A 625 4.29 5.12 -30.06
C GLN A 625 2.90 5.58 -30.50
N LEU A 626 2.11 4.69 -31.12
CA LEU A 626 0.76 5.00 -31.55
C LEU A 626 -0.11 5.48 -30.39
N GLN A 627 -0.03 4.85 -29.23
CA GLN A 627 -0.80 5.26 -28.05
C GLN A 627 -0.54 6.71 -27.66
N PHE A 628 0.73 7.13 -27.66
CA PHE A 628 1.09 8.50 -27.34
C PHE A 628 0.72 9.47 -28.46
N LEU A 629 0.84 9.06 -29.72
CA LEU A 629 0.49 9.92 -30.85
C LEU A 629 -1.01 10.22 -30.88
N VAL A 630 -1.85 9.21 -30.64
CA VAL A 630 -3.32 9.31 -30.64
C VAL A 630 -3.87 10.22 -29.54
N ILE A 631 -3.12 10.48 -28.46
CA ILE A 631 -3.50 11.46 -27.42
C ILE A 631 -3.75 12.85 -28.02
N ASP A 632 -2.99 13.23 -29.07
CA ASP A 632 -3.17 14.48 -29.82
C ASP A 632 -3.41 14.19 -31.32
N PRO A 633 -4.67 13.98 -31.74
CA PRO A 633 -5.01 13.69 -33.13
C PRO A 633 -4.60 14.78 -34.13
N GLN A 634 -4.32 15.99 -33.65
CA GLN A 634 -3.90 17.13 -34.48
C GLN A 634 -2.38 17.17 -34.71
N ASP A 635 -1.64 16.21 -34.15
CA ASP A 635 -0.19 16.12 -34.33
C ASP A 635 0.17 15.79 -35.79
N ASP A 636 0.94 16.68 -36.42
CA ASP A 636 1.41 16.54 -37.80
C ASP A 636 2.22 15.24 -38.05
N SER A 637 2.77 14.62 -37.00
CA SER A 637 3.54 13.38 -37.08
C SER A 637 2.68 12.11 -37.13
N LEU A 638 1.42 12.17 -36.70
CA LEU A 638 0.54 10.99 -36.60
C LEU A 638 0.24 10.36 -37.97
N ILE A 639 -0.18 11.15 -38.95
CA ILE A 639 -0.54 10.63 -40.28
C ILE A 639 0.68 10.02 -41.00
N PRO A 640 1.85 10.69 -41.06
CA PRO A 640 3.08 10.07 -41.57
C PRO A 640 3.44 8.75 -40.87
N PHE A 641 3.31 8.70 -39.54
CA PHE A 641 3.56 7.51 -38.75
C PHE A 641 2.63 6.35 -39.14
N LEU A 642 1.31 6.61 -39.20
CA LEU A 642 0.30 5.62 -39.61
C LEU A 642 0.57 5.08 -41.02
N GLU A 643 0.95 5.95 -41.97
CA GLU A 643 1.32 5.50 -43.32
C GLU A 643 2.56 4.59 -43.33
N GLN A 644 3.56 4.88 -42.50
CA GLN A 644 4.75 4.05 -42.35
C GLN A 644 4.40 2.70 -41.71
N MET A 645 3.64 2.72 -40.62
CA MET A 645 3.20 1.54 -39.90
C MET A 645 2.39 0.60 -40.80
N HIS A 646 1.45 1.14 -41.58
CA HIS A 646 0.67 0.35 -42.53
C HIS A 646 1.54 -0.26 -43.64
N ARG A 647 2.51 0.48 -44.19
CA ARG A 647 3.43 -0.05 -45.20
C ARG A 647 4.33 -1.17 -44.68
N LYS A 648 4.83 -1.03 -43.44
CA LYS A 648 5.84 -1.92 -42.85
C LYS A 648 5.22 -3.17 -42.22
N TYR A 649 4.08 -3.01 -41.54
CA TYR A 649 3.45 -4.05 -40.72
C TYR A 649 2.03 -4.43 -41.21
N LEU A 650 1.08 -3.50 -41.23
CA LEU A 650 -0.36 -3.83 -41.31
C LEU A 650 -0.77 -4.53 -42.61
N ARG A 651 -0.15 -4.16 -43.75
CA ARG A 651 -0.35 -4.88 -45.02
C ARG A 651 -0.08 -6.39 -44.97
N LYS A 652 0.72 -6.84 -44.01
CA LYS A 652 1.06 -8.25 -43.81
C LYS A 652 0.24 -8.91 -42.70
N LEU A 653 -0.50 -8.12 -41.92
CA LEU A 653 -1.26 -8.52 -40.74
C LEU A 653 -2.68 -7.89 -40.79
N PRO A 654 -3.61 -8.45 -41.60
CA PRO A 654 -4.93 -7.85 -41.81
C PRO A 654 -5.75 -7.72 -40.52
N GLU A 655 -5.67 -8.71 -39.63
CA GLU A 655 -6.36 -8.70 -38.33
C GLU A 655 -5.90 -7.52 -37.45
N LEU A 656 -4.61 -7.16 -37.52
CA LEU A 656 -4.07 -6.02 -36.80
C LEU A 656 -4.46 -4.68 -37.46
N GLU A 657 -4.61 -4.65 -38.79
CA GLU A 657 -5.14 -3.49 -39.50
C GLU A 657 -6.57 -3.19 -39.04
N GLU A 658 -7.43 -4.20 -38.96
CA GLU A 658 -8.80 -4.07 -38.46
C GLU A 658 -8.84 -3.56 -37.01
N ALA A 659 -8.00 -4.13 -36.13
CA ALA A 659 -7.91 -3.70 -34.73
C ALA A 659 -7.45 -2.25 -34.58
N ILE A 660 -6.43 -1.82 -35.34
CA ILE A 660 -5.96 -0.43 -35.31
C ILE A 660 -6.97 0.51 -35.94
N THR A 661 -7.68 0.10 -36.99
CA THR A 661 -8.77 0.90 -37.55
C THR A 661 -9.86 1.13 -36.52
N ALA A 662 -10.31 0.09 -35.80
CA ALA A 662 -11.29 0.24 -34.72
C ALA A 662 -10.78 1.17 -33.60
N TYR A 663 -9.51 1.01 -33.19
CA TYR A 663 -8.89 1.88 -32.17
C TYR A 663 -8.83 3.35 -32.63
N LEU A 664 -8.44 3.62 -33.88
CA LEU A 664 -8.41 4.98 -34.43
C LEU A 664 -9.82 5.58 -34.53
N GLU A 665 -10.81 4.79 -34.91
CA GLU A 665 -12.21 5.22 -34.99
C GLU A 665 -12.79 5.57 -33.61
N GLU A 666 -12.43 4.83 -32.55
CA GLU A 666 -12.78 5.16 -31.16
C GLU A 666 -12.23 6.54 -30.72
N HIS A 667 -11.11 6.95 -31.30
CA HIS A 667 -10.49 8.25 -31.07
C HIS A 667 -10.89 9.32 -32.11
N ASP A 668 -11.92 9.08 -32.91
CA ASP A 668 -12.40 9.97 -33.99
C ASP A 668 -11.32 10.27 -35.07
N ILE A 669 -10.36 9.37 -35.27
CA ILE A 669 -9.25 9.51 -36.22
C ILE A 669 -9.54 8.69 -37.47
N THR A 670 -9.56 9.34 -38.64
CA THR A 670 -9.75 8.64 -39.92
C THR A 670 -8.45 7.97 -40.39
N PRO A 671 -8.40 6.63 -40.58
CA PRO A 671 -7.19 5.95 -41.03
C PRO A 671 -6.78 6.37 -42.46
N PRO A 672 -5.49 6.64 -42.73
CA PRO A 672 -5.04 7.14 -44.03
C PRO A 672 -5.19 6.11 -45.17
N TRP A 673 -5.26 4.81 -44.84
CA TRP A 673 -5.45 3.73 -45.82
C TRP A 673 -6.90 3.57 -46.30
N ASN A 674 -7.90 4.02 -45.54
CA ASN A 674 -9.31 4.00 -45.97
C ASN A 674 -9.56 4.93 -47.17
N THR A 675 -8.82 6.04 -47.27
CA THR A 675 -8.87 6.97 -48.40
C THR A 675 -8.30 6.43 -49.72
N ARG A 676 -7.51 5.35 -49.70
CA ARG A 676 -6.91 4.77 -50.92
C ARG A 676 -7.76 3.66 -51.56
N GLY A 677 -8.83 3.21 -50.91
CA GLY A 677 -9.66 2.08 -51.34
C GLY A 677 -11.09 2.41 -51.79
N SER A 678 -11.57 3.64 -51.65
CA SER A 678 -12.95 3.99 -52.05
C SER A 678 -13.07 4.24 -53.56
N ILE A 679 -13.07 3.14 -54.34
CA ILE A 679 -13.98 3.05 -55.47
C ILE A 679 -15.33 2.70 -54.85
N LEU A 680 -16.24 3.68 -54.85
CA LEU A 680 -17.64 3.56 -54.46
C LEU A 680 -18.25 2.23 -54.94
N VAL A 681 -18.49 1.30 -54.03
CA VAL A 681 -19.56 0.32 -54.16
C VAL A 681 -20.64 0.73 -53.18
N ALA A 682 -21.68 1.34 -53.72
CA ALA A 682 -22.89 1.65 -53.00
C ALA A 682 -23.57 0.35 -52.54
N GLY A 683 -23.84 0.26 -51.24
CA GLY A 683 -24.85 -0.64 -50.69
C GLY A 683 -24.31 -1.85 -49.94
N SER A 684 -24.13 -1.71 -48.63
CA SER A 684 -24.67 -2.71 -47.69
C SER A 684 -24.89 -2.07 -46.33
N SER A 685 -26.04 -2.42 -45.77
CA SER A 685 -26.67 -1.91 -44.56
C SER A 685 -25.89 -2.23 -43.30
N ALA A 686 -25.92 -1.30 -42.35
CA ALA A 686 -25.62 -1.54 -40.95
C ALA A 686 -26.37 -2.78 -40.42
N SER A 687 -25.62 -3.77 -39.97
CA SER A 687 -26.11 -4.84 -39.11
C SER A 687 -25.31 -4.82 -37.82
N SER A 688 -26.02 -4.46 -36.75
CA SER A 688 -25.64 -4.71 -35.35
C SER A 688 -25.09 -6.12 -35.19
N ILE A 689 -23.84 -6.25 -34.75
CA ILE A 689 -23.30 -7.52 -34.27
C ILE A 689 -23.08 -7.35 -32.77
N SER A 690 -23.88 -8.14 -32.05
CA SER A 690 -23.87 -8.40 -30.63
C SER A 690 -22.50 -8.87 -30.13
N GLN A 691 -22.12 -8.36 -28.95
CA GLN A 691 -21.25 -9.05 -28.00
C GLN A 691 -21.67 -10.52 -27.86
N GLU A 692 -20.67 -11.41 -27.91
CA GLU A 692 -20.62 -12.83 -27.50
C GLU A 692 -19.97 -13.69 -28.59
N MET A 693 -18.64 -13.76 -28.56
CA MET A 693 -17.89 -14.92 -29.03
C MET A 693 -16.57 -14.95 -28.28
N TRP A 694 -16.42 -15.84 -27.30
CA TRP A 694 -15.34 -16.83 -27.16
C TRP A 694 -15.72 -17.80 -26.00
N PRO A 695 -15.50 -19.13 -26.14
CA PRO A 695 -15.78 -20.10 -25.08
C PRO A 695 -14.69 -20.08 -24.01
N ALA A 696 -15.10 -20.28 -22.76
CA ALA A 696 -14.20 -20.50 -21.64
C ALA A 696 -13.40 -21.79 -21.85
N GLU A 697 -12.07 -21.67 -21.96
CA GLU A 697 -11.15 -22.79 -21.72
C GLU A 697 -10.24 -22.44 -20.55
N THR A 698 -10.31 -23.29 -19.52
CA THR A 698 -9.40 -23.39 -18.38
C THR A 698 -7.92 -23.35 -18.79
N PRO A 699 -7.03 -22.76 -17.97
CA PRO A 699 -5.64 -22.58 -18.34
C PRO A 699 -4.89 -23.92 -18.34
N GLN A 700 -4.40 -24.30 -19.51
CA GLN A 700 -3.25 -25.19 -19.64
C GLN A 700 -2.04 -24.36 -20.06
N GLU A 701 -0.95 -24.50 -19.30
CA GLU A 701 0.33 -23.84 -19.51
C GLU A 701 0.80 -23.92 -20.97
N SER A 702 0.93 -22.76 -21.61
CA SER A 702 1.82 -22.58 -22.76
C SER A 702 2.55 -21.26 -22.60
N THR A 703 3.87 -21.35 -22.39
CA THR A 703 4.82 -20.24 -22.41
C THR A 703 4.95 -19.71 -23.84
N GLY A 704 4.21 -18.64 -24.15
CA GLY A 704 4.31 -17.89 -25.40
C GLY A 704 3.92 -16.45 -25.15
N SER A 705 4.83 -15.51 -25.43
CA SER A 705 4.63 -14.07 -25.34
C SER A 705 3.46 -13.65 -26.23
N LYS A 706 2.28 -13.43 -25.64
CA LYS A 706 1.12 -12.89 -26.37
C LYS A 706 1.46 -11.46 -26.82
N LEU A 707 1.29 -11.21 -28.13
CA LEU A 707 1.36 -9.88 -28.70
C LEU A 707 0.25 -9.02 -28.09
N TRP A 708 0.63 -7.95 -27.39
CA TRP A 708 -0.32 -7.01 -26.77
C TRP A 708 -1.00 -6.13 -27.84
N ILE A 709 -2.31 -5.89 -27.70
CA ILE A 709 -3.15 -5.10 -28.63
C ILE A 709 -3.80 -3.94 -27.85
N PRO A 710 -3.92 -2.72 -28.43
CA PRO A 710 -4.66 -1.60 -27.84
C PRO A 710 -6.08 -1.99 -27.42
N GLY A 711 -6.44 -1.65 -26.18
CA GLY A 711 -7.73 -2.02 -25.57
C GLY A 711 -7.68 -3.19 -24.58
N GLN A 712 -6.50 -3.78 -24.34
CA GLN A 712 -6.26 -4.71 -23.23
C GLN A 712 -5.57 -3.97 -22.08
N ASP A 713 -6.37 -3.42 -21.16
CA ASP A 713 -5.99 -3.18 -19.76
C ASP A 713 -6.90 -4.04 -18.87
#